data_AF-A0A417YVX5-F1
#
_entry.id   AF-A0A417YVX5-F1
#
_cell.length_a   1.000
_cell.length_b   1.000
_cell.length_c   1.000
_cell.angle_alpha   90.00
_cell.angle_beta   90.00
_cell.angle_gamma   90.00
#
_symmetry.space_group_name_H-M   'P 1'
#
loop_
_entity.id
_entity.type
_entity.pdbx_description
1 polymer ?
#
loop_
_entity_poly.entity_id
_entity_poly.type
_entity_poly.pdbx_seq_one_letter_code
_entity_poly.pdbx_strand_id
1 'polypeptide(L)'
;MIPAKIDPISFIPVSGKEVDSIANWFDQHNQSFYFLGWSYLRNQQQMEELFYRAILKVHKEFPKINRETTFEMWVTSIFIQTCRELSKVKNFQAEEEGLPRQDLFIALDELKEDEKEAVVLTYLKGISLEDAAKLLRVSTEKIKQLLFSGIQSLKRGFGFERSLNGCKEYHKYYIDYFERTLSRPEKVDFEIHIYHCRDCQDDLAAFQDVMLTMKNFDEGIEGFHVPTNFMANVRARLAEREKTRQLKRKKRIRMATVFASIFTLLISLEVLTGSFTGLYYAYAEKDEQLRGFLRQGMGKMLNLEAESEGLKIRIKSAVTDEFQTLIFYEIEDTADEHQYMIFLDNGAAVENHYQIMKSDNYPRFYPPDLESEANNKEKNVYRGKITLSPLKKEKATIQLKITKLQKVNRDVSSLHNVYFLDEAGSKTVEWKFEIPVVKQPFSEYALDQETEVDGIPVRLEKLIIAPTATILRYSIQNGLPNKRIEYLSFNNLEVNNKKAKAEKYGNNYIEEKMGWITFQAHFDPLFKIKPKEVNLQLESAVITVEDKKTVELDASKRYPQTFEYAGSTISIEKFEIGKPTVLVMSNHEINNRAFDSLWFDVEGDYDEGTTPMEIDPEGVLFDKNGVEHDSNDIMNFEKIEQPRYFTTVYTLKLQSGNSEEKAIPKRILLHGYHKTRYFDDVMAISVK
;
A
#
# COMPACT_ATOMS: atom_id res chain seq x y z
N MET A 1 59.06 -49.81 20.34
CA MET A 1 57.85 -49.40 19.61
C MET A 1 56.76 -49.15 20.63
N ILE A 2 56.43 -47.89 20.84
CA ILE A 2 55.37 -47.42 21.74
C ILE A 2 54.07 -47.49 20.94
N PRO A 3 52.99 -48.14 21.40
CA PRO A 3 51.71 -48.06 20.71
C PRO A 3 51.18 -46.64 20.89
N ALA A 4 50.89 -45.99 19.76
CA ALA A 4 50.32 -44.65 19.73
C ALA A 4 48.98 -44.62 20.47
N LYS A 5 48.81 -43.63 21.36
CA LYS A 5 47.52 -43.23 21.94
C LYS A 5 46.54 -42.95 20.79
N ILE A 6 45.49 -43.75 20.72
CA ILE A 6 44.37 -43.56 19.79
C ILE A 6 43.48 -42.44 20.36
N ASP A 7 43.17 -41.45 19.53
CA ASP A 7 42.28 -40.31 19.84
C ASP A 7 40.85 -40.79 20.26
N PRO A 8 40.26 -40.22 21.34
CA PRO A 8 39.05 -40.76 21.98
C PRO A 8 37.71 -40.25 21.40
N ILE A 9 37.65 -39.92 20.10
CA ILE A 9 36.40 -39.51 19.42
C ILE A 9 35.83 -40.65 18.53
N SER A 10 36.50 -41.80 18.47
CA SER A 10 36.28 -42.81 17.41
C SER A 10 35.02 -43.69 17.52
N PHE A 11 34.05 -43.41 18.41
CA PHE A 11 32.84 -44.27 18.50
C PHE A 11 31.47 -43.59 18.52
N ILE A 12 31.34 -42.31 18.13
CA ILE A 12 30.02 -41.71 17.92
C ILE A 12 29.86 -41.35 16.44
N PRO A 13 29.05 -42.09 15.67
CA PRO A 13 28.79 -41.73 14.28
C PRO A 13 28.17 -40.32 14.22
N VAL A 14 28.20 -39.73 13.03
CA VAL A 14 27.54 -38.45 12.68
C VAL A 14 26.04 -38.39 13.09
N SER A 15 25.44 -39.53 13.50
CA SER A 15 24.10 -39.71 14.08
C SER A 15 23.93 -39.27 15.55
N GLY A 16 24.97 -38.84 16.26
CA GLY A 16 24.90 -38.40 17.68
C GLY A 16 23.95 -37.22 17.97
N LYS A 17 23.32 -36.64 16.94
CA LYS A 17 22.27 -35.62 17.05
C LYS A 17 20.89 -36.18 17.38
N GLU A 18 20.66 -37.48 17.26
CA GLU A 18 19.35 -38.08 17.52
C GLU A 18 19.27 -38.62 18.94
N VAL A 19 18.12 -38.42 19.59
CA VAL A 19 17.86 -38.84 20.97
C VAL A 19 18.11 -40.35 21.16
N ASP A 20 17.79 -41.17 20.17
CA ASP A 20 17.98 -42.62 20.21
C ASP A 20 19.46 -43.04 20.20
N SER A 21 20.33 -42.30 19.49
CA SER A 21 21.78 -42.58 19.49
C SER A 21 22.39 -42.32 20.88
N ILE A 22 21.93 -41.27 21.56
CA ILE A 22 22.37 -40.96 22.94
C ILE A 22 21.81 -42.00 23.92
N ALA A 23 20.55 -42.41 23.76
CA ALA A 23 19.96 -43.47 24.58
C ALA A 23 20.72 -44.80 24.44
N ASN A 24 21.14 -45.18 23.21
CA ASN A 24 21.96 -46.36 22.96
C ASN A 24 23.33 -46.28 23.65
N TRP A 25 23.97 -45.11 23.66
CA TRP A 25 25.24 -44.93 24.37
C TRP A 25 25.09 -45.11 25.88
N PHE A 26 24.02 -44.56 26.47
CA PHE A 26 23.70 -44.79 27.88
C PHE A 26 23.41 -46.26 28.17
N ASP A 27 22.80 -46.98 27.24
CA ASP A 27 22.53 -48.42 27.35
C ASP A 27 23.83 -49.25 27.39
N GLN A 28 24.81 -48.90 26.56
CA GLN A 28 26.14 -49.53 26.55
C GLN A 28 26.93 -49.28 27.84
N HIS A 29 26.71 -48.14 28.51
CA HIS A 29 27.36 -47.77 29.77
C HIS A 29 26.41 -47.88 30.97
N ASN A 30 25.29 -48.60 30.81
CA ASN A 30 24.15 -48.56 31.73
C ASN A 30 24.55 -48.98 33.14
N GLN A 31 25.30 -50.08 33.26
CA GLN A 31 25.78 -50.57 34.56
C GLN A 31 26.57 -49.49 35.31
N SER A 32 27.58 -48.89 34.69
CA SER A 32 28.42 -47.85 35.31
C SER A 32 27.62 -46.61 35.73
N PHE A 33 26.72 -46.13 34.87
CA PHE A 33 25.88 -44.96 35.20
C PHE A 33 24.76 -45.27 36.19
N TYR A 34 24.28 -46.51 36.21
CA TYR A 34 23.29 -46.97 37.17
C TYR A 34 23.90 -47.05 38.57
N PHE A 35 25.10 -47.63 38.71
CA PHE A 35 25.87 -47.60 39.96
C PHE A 35 26.13 -46.17 40.44
N LEU A 36 26.60 -45.31 39.52
CA LEU A 36 26.84 -43.90 39.82
C LEU A 36 25.56 -43.22 40.32
N GLY A 37 24.42 -43.38 39.63
CA GLY A 37 23.15 -42.77 40.02
C GLY A 37 22.61 -43.32 41.35
N TRP A 38 22.78 -44.61 41.62
CA TRP A 38 22.35 -45.25 42.87
C TRP A 38 23.13 -44.77 44.10
N SER A 39 24.35 -44.25 43.89
CA SER A 39 25.06 -43.55 44.96
C SER A 39 24.38 -42.24 45.37
N TYR A 40 23.53 -41.63 44.54
CA TYR A 40 22.83 -40.37 44.83
C TYR A 40 21.33 -40.53 45.11
N LEU A 41 20.68 -41.54 44.52
CA LEU A 41 19.24 -41.71 44.50
C LEU A 41 18.83 -43.03 45.17
N ARG A 42 17.62 -43.08 45.72
CA ARG A 42 17.16 -44.20 46.57
C ARG A 42 16.02 -45.03 45.96
N ASN A 43 15.51 -44.64 44.79
CA ASN A 43 14.34 -45.26 44.16
C ASN A 43 14.56 -45.43 42.65
N GLN A 44 14.14 -46.58 42.11
CA GLN A 44 14.15 -46.91 40.69
C GLN A 44 13.42 -45.87 39.82
N GLN A 45 12.29 -45.31 40.26
CA GLN A 45 11.58 -44.27 39.51
C GLN A 45 12.42 -42.99 39.35
N GLN A 46 13.21 -42.63 40.38
CA GLN A 46 14.14 -41.51 40.30
C GLN A 46 15.30 -41.82 39.36
N MET A 47 15.76 -43.08 39.31
CA MET A 47 16.77 -43.51 38.35
C MET A 47 16.27 -43.41 36.91
N GLU A 48 15.04 -43.83 36.62
CA GLU A 48 14.46 -43.70 35.28
C GLU A 48 14.32 -42.22 34.88
N GLU A 49 13.94 -41.35 35.83
CA GLU A 49 13.88 -39.90 35.60
C GLU A 49 15.27 -39.28 35.39
N LEU A 50 16.29 -39.75 36.11
CA LEU A 50 17.69 -39.33 35.95
C LEU A 50 18.18 -39.63 34.55
N PHE A 51 18.04 -40.87 34.08
CA PHE A 51 18.46 -41.27 32.73
C PHE A 51 17.67 -40.49 31.66
N TYR A 52 16.34 -40.38 31.81
CA TYR A 52 15.50 -39.61 30.89
C TYR A 52 15.96 -38.13 30.77
N ARG A 53 16.22 -37.46 31.90
CA ARG A 53 16.68 -36.06 31.89
C ARG A 53 18.09 -35.91 31.36
N ALA A 54 18.99 -36.81 31.75
CA ALA A 54 20.38 -36.78 31.30
C ALA A 54 20.46 -36.93 29.77
N ILE A 55 19.76 -37.91 29.19
CA ILE A 55 19.70 -38.11 27.73
C ILE A 55 19.20 -36.85 27.02
N LEU A 56 18.13 -36.22 27.53
CA LEU A 56 17.58 -35.00 26.93
C LEU A 56 18.51 -33.78 27.05
N LYS A 57 19.21 -33.63 28.18
CA LYS A 57 20.21 -32.56 28.37
C LYS A 57 21.40 -32.76 27.45
N VAL A 58 21.92 -33.98 27.37
CA VAL A 58 23.00 -34.35 26.44
C VAL A 58 22.57 -34.02 25.01
N HIS A 59 21.37 -34.42 24.59
CA HIS A 59 20.86 -34.10 23.24
C HIS A 59 20.74 -32.58 22.99
N LYS A 60 20.28 -31.82 23.98
CA LYS A 60 20.12 -30.37 23.87
C LYS A 60 21.48 -29.64 23.80
N GLU A 61 22.47 -30.13 24.53
CA GLU A 61 23.78 -29.48 24.68
C GLU A 61 24.86 -30.06 23.78
N PHE A 62 24.56 -31.16 23.05
CA PHE A 62 25.45 -31.81 22.09
C PHE A 62 26.14 -30.83 21.11
N PRO A 63 25.47 -29.81 20.55
CA PRO A 63 26.13 -28.85 19.65
C PRO A 63 27.21 -27.98 20.30
N LYS A 64 27.34 -27.99 21.64
CA LYS A 64 28.24 -27.13 22.42
C LYS A 64 29.46 -27.86 22.99
N ILE A 65 29.67 -29.14 22.66
CA ILE A 65 30.78 -29.92 23.22
C ILE A 65 32.14 -29.36 22.78
N ASN A 66 33.03 -29.10 23.74
CA ASN A 66 34.40 -28.62 23.50
C ASN A 66 35.35 -29.80 23.24
N ARG A 67 36.43 -29.59 22.48
CA ARG A 67 37.40 -30.64 22.06
C ARG A 67 38.36 -31.08 23.17
N GLU A 68 38.38 -30.42 24.33
CA GLU A 68 39.37 -30.62 25.39
C GLU A 68 39.01 -31.75 26.39
N THR A 69 37.77 -32.23 26.38
CA THR A 69 37.27 -33.29 27.29
C THR A 69 36.69 -34.47 26.52
N THR A 70 36.91 -35.69 27.00
CA THR A 70 36.29 -36.88 26.39
C THR A 70 34.77 -36.83 26.51
N PHE A 71 34.07 -37.46 25.56
CA PHE A 71 32.61 -37.49 25.57
C PHE A 71 32.04 -38.10 26.86
N GLU A 72 32.65 -39.19 27.35
CA GLU A 72 32.23 -39.83 28.60
C GLU A 72 32.40 -38.90 29.81
N MET A 73 33.50 -38.16 29.89
CA MET A 73 33.72 -37.17 30.95
C MET A 73 32.67 -36.06 30.92
N TRP A 74 32.35 -35.57 29.73
CA TRP A 74 31.32 -34.55 29.56
C TRP A 74 29.93 -35.07 29.94
N VAL A 75 29.55 -36.27 29.47
CA VAL A 75 28.26 -36.88 29.85
C VAL A 75 28.21 -37.16 31.35
N THR A 76 29.30 -37.62 31.95
CA THR A 76 29.42 -37.83 33.40
C THR A 76 29.19 -36.53 34.17
N SER A 77 29.71 -35.40 33.69
CA SER A 77 29.44 -34.09 34.31
C SER A 77 27.96 -33.70 34.27
N ILE A 78 27.27 -33.92 33.14
CA ILE A 78 25.83 -33.66 32.99
C ILE A 78 25.03 -34.62 33.88
N PHE A 79 25.46 -35.87 33.98
CA PHE A 79 24.81 -36.90 34.78
C PHE A 79 24.90 -36.57 36.27
N ILE A 80 26.09 -36.25 36.81
CA ILE A 80 26.28 -35.81 38.20
C ILE A 80 25.46 -34.56 38.51
N GLN A 81 25.48 -33.57 37.60
CA GLN A 81 24.65 -32.37 37.77
C GLN A 81 23.17 -32.73 37.86
N THR A 82 22.70 -33.68 37.05
CA THR A 82 21.31 -34.14 37.08
C THR A 82 21.00 -34.95 38.34
N CYS A 83 21.96 -35.73 38.87
CA CYS A 83 21.85 -36.38 40.18
C CYS A 83 21.66 -35.34 41.29
N ARG A 84 22.51 -34.29 41.34
CA ARG A 84 22.43 -33.20 42.33
C ARG A 84 21.11 -32.42 42.25
N GLU A 85 20.57 -32.24 41.05
CA GLU A 85 19.28 -31.60 40.86
C GLU A 85 18.13 -32.47 41.41
N LEU A 86 18.18 -33.78 41.17
CA LEU A 86 17.15 -34.72 41.62
C LEU A 86 17.24 -35.01 43.13
N SER A 87 18.43 -35.07 43.71
CA SER A 87 18.63 -35.31 45.15
C SER A 87 18.09 -34.17 46.03
N LYS A 88 18.03 -32.94 45.50
CA LYS A 88 17.47 -31.76 46.21
C LYS A 88 15.94 -31.70 46.21
N VAL A 89 15.27 -32.45 45.32
CA VAL A 89 13.81 -32.42 45.21
C VAL A 89 13.20 -33.34 46.27
N LYS A 90 12.82 -32.76 47.43
CA LYS A 90 12.17 -33.47 48.56
C LYS A 90 10.77 -34.05 48.27
N ASN A 91 10.26 -33.96 47.03
CA ASN A 91 8.84 -34.18 46.70
C ASN A 91 8.48 -35.60 46.24
N PHE A 92 9.36 -36.59 46.41
CA PHE A 92 9.00 -38.00 46.21
C PHE A 92 9.14 -38.73 47.55
N GLN A 93 8.22 -38.44 48.47
CA GLN A 93 7.88 -39.40 49.51
C GLN A 93 7.02 -40.49 48.84
N ALA A 94 7.59 -41.67 48.64
CA ALA A 94 6.82 -42.88 48.41
C ALA A 94 7.62 -44.07 48.94
N GLU A 95 6.98 -44.71 49.93
CA GLU A 95 7.05 -46.11 50.38
C GLU A 95 8.30 -46.93 50.05
N GLU A 96 8.89 -47.45 51.12
CA GLU A 96 9.96 -48.45 51.14
C GLU A 96 9.53 -49.74 50.42
N GLU A 97 9.68 -49.78 49.11
CA GLU A 97 9.89 -51.03 48.36
C GLU A 97 11.17 -50.89 47.53
N GLY A 98 12.29 -50.71 48.23
CA GLY A 98 13.62 -50.80 47.65
C GLY A 98 14.22 -52.19 47.90
N LEU A 99 14.93 -52.74 46.91
CA LEU A 99 15.84 -53.87 47.09
C LEU A 99 16.67 -53.70 48.38
N PRO A 100 17.04 -54.79 49.09
CA PRO A 100 17.86 -54.72 50.29
C PRO A 100 19.08 -53.84 50.02
N ARG A 101 19.14 -52.70 50.71
CA ARG A 101 20.18 -51.73 50.49
C ARG A 101 21.47 -52.31 51.04
N GLN A 102 22.44 -52.55 50.18
CA GLN A 102 23.71 -53.13 50.60
C GLN A 102 24.44 -52.21 51.55
N ASP A 103 25.14 -52.81 52.52
CA ASP A 103 25.87 -52.13 53.58
C ASP A 103 26.79 -51.02 53.04
N LEU A 104 27.32 -51.18 51.82
CA LEU A 104 28.12 -50.13 51.18
C LEU A 104 27.35 -48.83 50.92
N PHE A 105 26.17 -48.90 50.29
CA PHE A 105 25.41 -47.69 49.93
C PHE A 105 24.87 -46.98 51.19
N ILE A 106 24.66 -47.75 52.26
CA ILE A 106 24.34 -47.20 53.58
C ILE A 106 25.56 -46.44 54.12
N ALA A 107 26.76 -47.04 54.10
CA ALA A 107 27.99 -46.39 54.53
C ALA A 107 28.35 -45.14 53.70
N LEU A 108 28.10 -45.16 52.39
CA LEU A 108 28.30 -43.99 51.52
C LEU A 108 27.32 -42.84 51.83
N ASP A 109 26.12 -43.14 52.32
CA ASP A 109 25.13 -42.14 52.70
C ASP A 109 25.49 -41.39 53.99
N GLU A 110 26.36 -41.97 54.82
CA GLU A 110 26.86 -41.35 56.06
C GLU A 110 28.01 -40.36 55.79
N LEU A 111 28.61 -40.39 54.59
CA LEU A 111 29.65 -39.47 54.18
C LEU A 111 29.11 -38.06 53.93
N LYS A 112 29.97 -37.06 54.13
CA LYS A 112 29.69 -35.71 53.63
C LYS A 112 29.65 -35.73 52.11
N GLU A 113 28.78 -34.93 51.50
CA GLU A 113 28.60 -34.89 50.04
C GLU A 113 29.92 -34.78 49.28
N ASP A 114 30.81 -33.84 49.61
CA ASP A 114 32.10 -33.68 48.92
C ASP A 114 33.03 -34.92 49.06
N GLU A 115 32.97 -35.62 50.21
CA GLU A 115 33.73 -36.84 50.47
C GLU A 115 33.16 -38.01 49.67
N LYS A 116 31.83 -38.14 49.68
CA LYS A 116 31.07 -39.14 48.92
C LYS A 116 31.35 -39.02 47.44
N GLU A 117 31.27 -37.82 46.87
CA GLU A 117 31.52 -37.61 45.44
C GLU A 117 32.96 -37.93 45.06
N ALA A 118 33.94 -37.56 45.90
CA ALA A 118 35.34 -37.90 45.66
C ALA A 118 35.55 -39.43 45.63
N VAL A 119 35.02 -40.14 46.62
CA VAL A 119 35.13 -41.61 46.75
C VAL A 119 34.42 -42.31 45.59
N VAL A 120 33.18 -41.91 45.26
CA VAL A 120 32.38 -42.51 44.19
C VAL A 120 33.05 -42.29 42.83
N LEU A 121 33.52 -41.08 42.51
CA LEU A 121 34.13 -40.82 41.21
C LEU A 121 35.47 -41.55 41.05
N THR A 122 36.27 -41.61 42.11
CA THR A 122 37.63 -42.18 42.03
C THR A 122 37.61 -43.71 42.08
N TYR A 123 36.89 -44.29 43.05
CA TYR A 123 36.96 -45.73 43.30
C TYR A 123 35.81 -46.51 42.67
N LEU A 124 34.58 -45.96 42.63
CA LEU A 124 33.44 -46.66 42.01
C LEU A 124 33.35 -46.42 40.50
N LYS A 125 33.55 -45.19 40.02
CA LYS A 125 33.51 -44.87 38.59
C LYS A 125 34.88 -45.07 37.91
N GLY A 126 35.98 -45.14 38.68
CA GLY A 126 37.33 -45.37 38.17
C GLY A 126 37.97 -44.16 37.49
N ILE A 127 37.56 -42.94 37.84
CA ILE A 127 38.11 -41.70 37.27
C ILE A 127 39.45 -41.37 37.94
N SER A 128 40.43 -40.89 37.16
CA SER A 128 41.71 -40.43 37.70
C SER A 128 41.55 -39.25 38.67
N LEU A 129 42.49 -39.08 39.61
CA LEU A 129 42.44 -37.96 40.56
C LEU A 129 42.39 -36.59 39.86
N GLU A 130 43.09 -36.44 38.73
CA GLU A 130 43.11 -35.21 37.94
C GLU A 130 41.76 -34.92 37.28
N ASP A 131 41.10 -35.96 36.77
CA ASP A 131 39.82 -35.83 36.09
C ASP A 131 38.66 -35.68 37.08
N ALA A 132 38.73 -36.35 38.24
CA ALA A 132 37.82 -36.11 39.36
C ALA A 132 37.94 -34.67 39.87
N ALA A 133 39.16 -34.14 39.99
CA ALA A 133 39.42 -32.74 40.35
C ALA A 133 38.78 -31.76 39.36
N LYS A 134 38.89 -32.03 38.05
CA LYS A 134 38.24 -31.23 37.00
C LYS A 134 36.71 -31.29 37.07
N LEU A 135 36.12 -32.46 37.30
CA LEU A 135 34.67 -32.65 37.41
C LEU A 135 34.08 -31.92 38.63
N LEU A 136 34.75 -32.06 39.78
CA LEU A 136 34.32 -31.44 41.03
C LEU A 136 34.76 -29.98 41.17
N ARG A 137 35.59 -29.48 40.25
CA ARG A 137 36.13 -28.11 40.24
C ARG A 137 36.93 -27.77 41.51
N VAL A 138 37.77 -28.71 41.94
CA VAL A 138 38.68 -28.56 43.09
C VAL A 138 40.12 -28.92 42.69
N SER A 139 41.11 -28.68 43.55
CA SER A 139 42.49 -29.09 43.27
C SER A 139 42.69 -30.60 43.50
N THR A 140 43.67 -31.21 42.82
CA THR A 140 44.04 -32.62 43.04
C THR A 140 44.38 -32.90 44.51
N GLU A 141 45.05 -31.97 45.18
CA GLU A 141 45.32 -32.06 46.63
C GLU A 141 44.04 -32.05 47.48
N LYS A 142 43.02 -31.28 47.07
CA LYS A 142 41.73 -31.30 47.76
C LYS A 142 41.00 -32.63 47.57
N ILE A 143 41.10 -33.25 46.38
CA ILE A 143 40.58 -34.61 46.15
C ILE A 143 41.28 -35.60 47.08
N LYS A 144 42.61 -35.61 47.18
CA LYS A 144 43.34 -36.51 48.10
C LYS A 144 42.88 -36.36 49.55
N GLN A 145 42.66 -35.13 50.02
CA GLN A 145 42.13 -34.87 51.37
C GLN A 145 40.72 -35.44 51.56
N LEU A 146 39.83 -35.26 50.57
CA LEU A 146 38.46 -35.77 50.61
C LEU A 146 38.42 -37.31 50.54
N LEU A 147 39.30 -37.93 49.75
CA LEU A 147 39.45 -39.39 49.70
C LEU A 147 39.96 -39.93 51.04
N PHE A 148 40.97 -39.30 51.62
CA PHE A 148 41.49 -39.69 52.93
C PHE A 148 40.40 -39.60 54.01
N SER A 149 39.68 -38.48 54.10
CA SER A 149 38.61 -38.34 55.10
C SER A 149 37.40 -39.24 54.82
N GLY A 150 37.04 -39.42 53.55
CA GLY A 150 35.97 -40.33 53.12
C GLY A 150 36.28 -41.79 53.49
N ILE A 151 37.48 -42.29 53.16
CA ILE A 151 37.91 -43.64 53.55
C ILE A 151 37.96 -43.77 55.07
N GLN A 152 38.46 -42.77 55.80
CA GLN A 152 38.50 -42.81 57.27
C GLN A 152 37.10 -42.90 57.90
N SER A 153 36.12 -42.22 57.32
CA SER A 153 34.71 -42.31 57.73
C SER A 153 34.12 -43.68 57.40
N LEU A 154 34.42 -44.22 56.22
CA LEU A 154 33.99 -45.57 55.81
C LEU A 154 34.59 -46.68 56.68
N LYS A 155 35.87 -46.55 57.11
CA LYS A 155 36.50 -47.48 58.06
C LYS A 155 35.69 -47.64 59.35
N ARG A 156 35.06 -46.56 59.83
CA ARG A 156 34.16 -46.63 60.99
C ARG A 156 32.88 -47.40 60.66
N GLY A 157 32.27 -47.11 59.50
CA GLY A 157 31.06 -47.80 59.03
C GLY A 157 31.25 -49.31 58.82
N PHE A 158 32.46 -49.74 58.41
CA PHE A 158 32.81 -51.16 58.26
C PHE A 158 33.31 -51.84 59.54
N GLY A 159 33.28 -51.16 60.70
CA GLY A 159 33.61 -51.75 62.00
C GLY A 159 35.11 -51.86 62.32
N PHE A 160 35.99 -51.16 61.60
CA PHE A 160 37.44 -51.13 61.87
C PHE A 160 37.85 -50.15 62.99
N GLU A 161 37.07 -50.04 64.07
CA GLU A 161 37.26 -49.03 65.13
C GLU A 161 38.63 -49.10 65.83
N ARG A 162 39.20 -50.31 65.94
CA ARG A 162 40.52 -50.55 66.56
C ARG A 162 41.69 -50.10 65.69
N SER A 163 41.46 -49.91 64.39
CA SER A 163 42.48 -49.58 63.38
C SER A 163 42.43 -48.10 62.98
N LEU A 164 42.21 -47.20 63.96
CA LEU A 164 42.13 -45.74 63.78
C LEU A 164 43.30 -44.98 64.43
N ASN A 165 44.30 -45.70 64.95
CA ASN A 165 45.35 -45.15 65.82
C ASN A 165 46.68 -44.85 65.09
N GLY A 166 46.66 -44.72 63.76
CA GLY A 166 47.85 -44.36 62.97
C GLY A 166 48.45 -43.01 63.37
N CYS A 167 49.77 -42.88 63.19
CA CYS A 167 50.52 -41.64 63.38
C CYS A 167 50.07 -40.58 62.35
N LYS A 168 49.48 -39.49 62.83
CA LYS A 168 48.90 -38.41 62.00
C LYS A 168 49.88 -37.81 60.99
N GLU A 169 51.17 -37.79 61.29
CA GLU A 169 52.20 -37.21 60.43
C GLU A 169 52.39 -37.98 59.10
N TYR A 170 52.02 -39.28 59.07
CA TYR A 170 52.15 -40.13 57.89
C TYR A 170 50.84 -40.29 57.09
N HIS A 171 49.70 -39.84 57.62
CA HIS A 171 48.40 -39.92 56.93
C HIS A 171 48.41 -39.25 55.55
N LYS A 172 49.16 -38.16 55.39
CA LYS A 172 49.31 -37.43 54.12
C LYS A 172 49.90 -38.30 52.99
N TYR A 173 50.60 -39.38 53.33
CA TYR A 173 51.24 -40.25 52.34
C TYR A 173 50.34 -41.40 51.88
N TYR A 174 49.20 -41.66 52.51
CA TYR A 174 48.42 -42.88 52.27
C TYR A 174 47.91 -42.96 50.82
N ILE A 175 47.26 -41.90 50.34
CA ILE A 175 46.75 -41.85 48.96
C ILE A 175 47.90 -41.94 47.96
N ASP A 176 48.95 -41.13 48.13
CA ASP A 176 50.09 -41.12 47.22
C ASP A 176 50.90 -42.43 47.22
N TYR A 177 50.88 -43.16 48.34
CA TYR A 177 51.48 -44.48 48.45
C TYR A 177 50.73 -45.52 47.63
N PHE A 178 49.39 -45.55 47.73
CA PHE A 178 48.56 -46.49 46.96
C PHE A 178 48.46 -46.14 45.47
N GLU A 179 48.44 -44.85 45.13
CA GLU A 179 48.46 -44.37 43.74
C GLU A 179 49.86 -44.43 43.09
N ARG A 180 50.89 -44.81 43.87
CA ARG A 180 52.29 -44.92 43.42
C ARG A 180 52.88 -43.59 42.93
N THR A 181 52.40 -42.48 43.48
CA THR A 181 52.83 -41.10 43.17
C THR A 181 53.76 -40.51 44.22
N LEU A 182 53.96 -41.20 45.36
CA LEU A 182 54.86 -40.77 46.44
C LEU A 182 56.32 -40.73 45.98
N SER A 183 57.07 -39.68 46.34
CA SER A 183 58.48 -39.55 45.95
C SER A 183 59.34 -40.65 46.59
N ARG A 184 60.43 -41.04 45.92
CA ARG A 184 61.30 -42.13 46.39
C ARG A 184 61.83 -41.92 47.82
N PRO A 185 62.33 -40.73 48.22
CA PRO A 185 62.79 -40.50 49.58
C PRO A 185 61.67 -40.61 50.63
N GLU A 186 60.50 -40.02 50.36
CA GLU A 186 59.35 -40.06 51.27
C GLU A 186 58.77 -41.47 51.39
N LYS A 187 58.77 -42.23 50.29
CA LYS A 187 58.33 -43.63 50.29
C LYS A 187 59.21 -44.50 51.18
N VAL A 188 60.53 -44.37 51.07
CA VAL A 188 61.47 -45.15 51.90
C VAL A 188 61.30 -44.80 53.38
N ASP A 189 61.19 -43.51 53.70
CA ASP A 189 60.94 -43.04 55.07
C ASP A 189 59.62 -43.60 55.64
N PHE A 190 58.55 -43.53 54.85
CA PHE A 190 57.24 -44.07 55.22
C PHE A 190 57.27 -45.60 55.42
N GLU A 191 57.93 -46.36 54.54
CA GLU A 191 58.05 -47.82 54.66
C GLU A 191 58.88 -48.24 55.88
N ILE A 192 59.94 -47.50 56.22
CA ILE A 192 60.71 -47.71 57.46
C ILE A 192 59.80 -47.51 58.68
N HIS A 193 58.96 -46.48 58.68
CA HIS A 193 58.03 -46.23 59.78
C HIS A 193 56.98 -47.35 59.89
N ILE A 194 56.35 -47.75 58.78
CA ILE A 194 55.35 -48.82 58.73
C ILE A 194 55.92 -50.14 59.26
N TYR A 195 57.19 -50.46 58.99
CA TYR A 195 57.84 -51.66 59.50
C TYR A 195 57.97 -51.68 61.04
N HIS A 196 58.11 -50.50 61.68
CA HIS A 196 58.35 -50.38 63.12
C HIS A 196 57.13 -49.96 63.94
N CYS A 197 56.04 -49.50 63.29
CA CYS A 197 54.85 -49.00 63.96
C CYS A 197 53.62 -49.87 63.65
N ARG A 198 53.24 -50.72 64.60
CA ARG A 198 52.09 -51.63 64.47
C ARG A 198 50.76 -50.88 64.25
N ASP A 199 50.56 -49.77 64.93
CA ASP A 199 49.34 -48.97 64.77
C ASP A 199 49.20 -48.39 63.36
N CYS A 200 50.31 -47.93 62.75
CA CYS A 200 50.29 -47.47 61.36
C CYS A 200 50.17 -48.60 60.35
N GLN A 201 50.71 -49.79 60.65
CA GLN A 201 50.54 -50.97 59.82
C GLN A 201 49.07 -51.40 59.78
N ASP A 202 48.42 -51.49 60.95
CA ASP A 202 47.01 -51.87 61.07
C ASP A 202 46.07 -50.79 60.48
N ASP A 203 46.39 -49.50 60.67
CA ASP A 203 45.62 -48.38 60.10
C ASP A 203 45.73 -48.32 58.56
N LEU A 204 46.93 -48.49 58.01
CA LEU A 204 47.17 -48.52 56.56
C LEU A 204 46.55 -49.75 55.90
N ALA A 205 46.61 -50.92 56.53
CA ALA A 205 45.97 -52.13 56.04
C ALA A 205 44.44 -51.97 55.98
N ALA A 206 43.81 -51.49 57.06
CA ALA A 206 42.38 -51.22 57.07
C ALA A 206 41.98 -50.13 56.06
N PHE A 207 42.84 -49.14 55.83
CA PHE A 207 42.64 -48.13 54.77
C PHE A 207 42.67 -48.76 53.38
N GLN A 208 43.62 -49.67 53.14
CA GLN A 208 43.73 -50.42 51.89
C GLN A 208 42.51 -51.31 51.66
N ASP A 209 42.04 -52.02 52.69
CA ASP A 209 40.89 -52.92 52.59
C ASP A 209 39.61 -52.17 52.21
N VAL A 210 39.36 -51.00 52.83
CA VAL A 210 38.24 -50.15 52.46
C VAL A 210 38.39 -49.63 51.02
N MET A 211 39.59 -49.16 50.64
CA MET A 211 39.85 -48.71 49.27
C MET A 211 39.61 -49.82 48.24
N LEU A 212 40.09 -51.03 48.49
CA LEU A 212 39.89 -52.19 47.62
C LEU A 212 38.42 -52.63 47.58
N THR A 213 37.71 -52.55 48.70
CA THR A 213 36.26 -52.82 48.77
C THR A 213 35.48 -51.83 47.90
N MET A 214 35.87 -50.55 47.88
CA MET A 214 35.25 -49.55 46.99
C MET A 214 35.58 -49.82 45.52
N LYS A 215 36.83 -50.20 45.22
CA LYS A 215 37.31 -50.38 43.85
C LYS A 215 36.78 -51.66 43.18
N ASN A 216 36.67 -52.73 43.94
CA ASN A 216 36.19 -54.04 43.47
C ASN A 216 34.71 -54.24 43.79
N PHE A 217 33.97 -53.15 44.03
CA PHE A 217 32.57 -53.24 44.42
C PHE A 217 31.73 -54.00 43.38
N ASP A 218 32.00 -53.81 42.10
CA ASP A 218 31.30 -54.48 40.99
C ASP A 218 31.49 -56.01 41.00
N GLU A 219 32.53 -56.54 41.67
CA GLU A 219 32.84 -57.97 41.76
C GLU A 219 32.26 -58.64 43.03
N GLY A 220 32.03 -57.87 44.10
CA GLY A 220 31.68 -58.39 45.43
C GLY A 220 30.19 -58.53 45.70
N ILE A 221 29.32 -58.19 44.75
CA ILE A 221 27.88 -58.11 44.96
C ILE A 221 27.14 -59.18 44.14
N GLU A 222 26.68 -60.23 44.80
CA GLU A 222 25.60 -61.04 44.26
C GLU A 222 24.27 -60.26 44.36
N GLY A 223 23.68 -59.88 43.22
CA GLY A 223 22.30 -59.38 43.15
C GLY A 223 22.07 -57.89 42.88
N PHE A 224 23.09 -57.04 42.71
CA PHE A 224 22.91 -55.68 42.20
C PHE A 224 22.98 -55.69 40.67
N HIS A 225 21.83 -55.89 40.04
CA HIS A 225 21.70 -55.85 38.58
C HIS A 225 20.77 -54.71 38.17
N VAL A 226 21.10 -54.06 37.05
CA VAL A 226 20.18 -53.11 36.43
C VAL A 226 18.90 -53.86 36.03
N PRO A 227 17.70 -53.40 36.44
CA PRO A 227 16.46 -54.07 36.09
C PRO A 227 16.33 -54.25 34.57
N THR A 228 15.92 -55.44 34.12
CA THR A 228 15.91 -55.82 32.69
C THR A 228 15.11 -54.87 31.81
N ASN A 229 14.06 -54.24 32.36
CA ASN A 229 13.17 -53.31 31.64
C ASN A 229 13.48 -51.82 31.89
N PHE A 230 14.56 -51.49 32.60
CA PHE A 230 14.87 -50.11 33.01
C PHE A 230 15.02 -49.16 31.80
N MET A 231 15.92 -49.47 30.87
CA MET A 231 16.13 -48.63 29.69
C MET A 231 14.95 -48.68 28.70
N ALA A 232 14.15 -49.75 28.71
CA ALA A 232 12.92 -49.83 27.91
C ALA A 232 11.89 -48.78 28.35
N ASN A 233 11.71 -48.58 29.65
CA ASN A 233 10.83 -47.55 30.21
C ASN A 233 11.30 -46.13 29.83
N VAL A 234 12.59 -45.86 29.95
CA VAL A 234 13.19 -44.58 29.56
C VAL A 234 12.98 -44.29 28.07
N ARG A 235 13.21 -45.29 27.20
CA ARG A 235 13.00 -45.19 25.75
C ARG A 235 11.53 -44.93 25.39
N ALA A 236 10.59 -45.61 26.05
CA ALA A 236 9.15 -45.41 25.81
C ALA A 236 8.74 -43.94 26.07
N ARG A 237 9.24 -43.35 27.17
CA ARG A 237 9.00 -41.94 27.51
C ARG A 237 9.62 -40.96 26.50
N LEU A 238 10.81 -41.27 25.97
CA LEU A 238 11.45 -40.47 24.92
C LEU A 238 10.64 -40.49 23.62
N ALA A 239 10.17 -41.68 23.20
CA ALA A 239 9.37 -41.86 21.99
C ALA A 239 8.00 -41.16 22.04
N GLU A 240 7.31 -41.19 23.18
CA GLU A 240 6.02 -40.51 23.36
C GLU A 240 6.15 -38.97 23.21
N ARG A 241 7.24 -38.41 23.73
CA ARG A 241 7.57 -37.00 23.58
C ARG A 241 7.85 -36.61 22.13
N GLU A 242 8.61 -37.44 21.40
CA GLU A 242 8.91 -37.29 19.97
C GLU A 242 7.61 -37.24 19.14
N LYS A 243 6.71 -38.21 19.35
CA LYS A 243 5.41 -38.31 18.67
C LYS A 243 4.54 -37.06 18.89
N THR A 244 4.48 -36.57 20.13
CA THR A 244 3.73 -35.36 20.48
C THR A 244 4.29 -34.11 19.78
N ARG A 245 5.63 -34.02 19.68
CA ARG A 245 6.31 -32.91 18.97
C ARG A 245 6.01 -32.93 17.47
N GLN A 246 6.02 -34.11 16.85
CA GLN A 246 5.71 -34.27 15.41
C GLN A 246 4.26 -33.89 15.09
N LEU A 247 3.29 -34.29 15.92
CA LEU A 247 1.88 -33.93 15.75
C LEU A 247 1.65 -32.41 15.83
N LYS A 248 2.26 -31.73 16.82
CA LYS A 248 2.19 -30.25 16.94
C LYS A 248 2.81 -29.54 15.74
N ARG A 249 3.92 -30.06 15.21
CA ARG A 249 4.57 -29.53 13.99
C ARG A 249 3.68 -29.70 12.75
N LYS A 250 3.08 -30.87 12.54
CA LYS A 250 2.13 -31.12 11.43
C LYS A 250 0.93 -30.17 11.48
N LYS A 251 0.36 -29.92 12.68
CA LYS A 251 -0.75 -28.96 12.86
C LYS A 251 -0.34 -27.53 12.49
N ARG A 252 0.83 -27.07 12.93
CA ARG A 252 1.35 -25.72 12.60
C ARG A 252 1.62 -25.55 11.09
N ILE A 253 2.22 -26.56 10.45
CA ILE A 253 2.47 -26.54 9.00
C ILE A 253 1.15 -26.46 8.24
N ARG A 254 0.14 -27.26 8.62
CA ARG A 254 -1.19 -27.21 7.99
C ARG A 254 -1.86 -25.84 8.13
N MET A 255 -1.75 -25.18 9.29
CA MET A 255 -2.28 -23.82 9.43
C MET A 255 -1.53 -22.83 8.55
N ALA A 256 -0.19 -22.89 8.53
CA ALA A 256 0.62 -22.02 7.69
C ALA A 256 0.29 -22.16 6.20
N THR A 257 0.04 -23.38 5.70
CA THR A 257 -0.38 -23.59 4.31
C THR A 257 -1.75 -23.00 4.01
N VAL A 258 -2.70 -23.06 4.95
CA VAL A 258 -4.03 -22.44 4.79
C VAL A 258 -3.89 -20.92 4.72
N PHE A 259 -3.15 -20.30 5.64
CA PHE A 259 -2.92 -18.85 5.61
C PHE A 259 -2.19 -18.40 4.34
N ALA A 260 -1.15 -19.13 3.91
CA ALA A 260 -0.44 -18.84 2.67
C ALA A 260 -1.37 -18.90 1.44
N SER A 261 -2.30 -19.86 1.42
CA SER A 261 -3.29 -20.00 0.34
C SER A 261 -4.29 -18.83 0.33
N ILE A 262 -4.74 -18.36 1.49
CA ILE A 262 -5.62 -17.18 1.58
C ILE A 262 -4.88 -15.92 1.11
N PHE A 263 -3.65 -15.70 1.57
CA PHE A 263 -2.87 -14.53 1.17
C PHE A 263 -2.57 -14.53 -0.34
N THR A 264 -2.23 -15.68 -0.92
CA THR A 264 -2.04 -15.78 -2.37
C THR A 264 -3.33 -15.47 -3.14
N LEU A 265 -4.49 -15.92 -2.65
CA LEU A 265 -5.78 -15.59 -3.24
C LEU A 265 -6.11 -14.09 -3.14
N LEU A 266 -5.85 -13.45 -1.99
CA LEU A 266 -6.03 -12.00 -1.83
C LEU A 266 -5.10 -11.17 -2.73
N ILE A 267 -3.82 -11.56 -2.85
CA ILE A 267 -2.87 -10.91 -3.75
C ILE A 267 -3.32 -11.09 -5.20
N SER A 268 -3.75 -12.30 -5.59
CA SER A 268 -4.26 -12.56 -6.93
C SER A 268 -5.51 -11.73 -7.25
N LEU A 269 -6.38 -11.52 -6.26
CA LEU A 269 -7.57 -10.70 -6.41
C LEU A 269 -7.21 -9.22 -6.67
N GLU A 270 -6.21 -8.68 -5.97
CA GLU A 270 -5.72 -7.31 -6.23
C GLU A 270 -5.11 -7.18 -7.62
N VAL A 271 -4.26 -8.12 -8.02
CA VAL A 271 -3.59 -8.08 -9.34
C VAL A 271 -4.60 -8.21 -10.49
N LEU A 272 -5.63 -9.04 -10.34
CA LEU A 272 -6.62 -9.28 -11.40
C LEU A 272 -7.69 -8.19 -11.49
N THR A 273 -8.10 -7.59 -10.36
CA THR A 273 -9.29 -6.73 -10.32
C THR A 273 -9.02 -5.30 -9.84
N GLY A 274 -7.91 -5.02 -9.15
CA GLY A 274 -7.66 -3.73 -8.50
C GLY A 274 -8.69 -3.39 -7.41
N SER A 275 -9.36 -4.38 -6.84
CA SER A 275 -10.48 -4.17 -5.93
C SER A 275 -10.08 -3.49 -4.61
N PHE A 276 -8.88 -3.74 -4.08
CA PHE A 276 -8.42 -3.08 -2.85
C PHE A 276 -8.02 -1.64 -3.10
N THR A 277 -7.43 -1.33 -4.25
CA THR A 277 -7.17 0.06 -4.66
C THR A 277 -8.48 0.86 -4.78
N GLY A 278 -9.52 0.26 -5.40
CA GLY A 278 -10.86 0.86 -5.48
C GLY A 278 -11.52 1.10 -4.12
N LEU A 279 -11.40 0.16 -3.16
CA LEU A 279 -11.93 0.30 -1.80
C LEU A 279 -11.13 1.30 -0.96
N TYR A 280 -9.81 1.29 -1.06
CA TYR A 280 -8.93 2.22 -0.36
C TYR A 280 -9.29 3.67 -0.72
N TYR A 281 -9.37 4.00 -2.01
CA TYR A 281 -9.68 5.36 -2.44
C TYR A 281 -11.14 5.76 -2.20
N ALA A 282 -12.07 4.80 -2.12
CA ALA A 282 -13.44 5.10 -1.71
C ALA A 282 -13.53 5.64 -0.27
N TYR A 283 -12.58 5.25 0.59
CA TYR A 283 -12.51 5.72 1.97
C TYR A 283 -11.51 6.88 2.17
N ALA A 284 -10.36 6.83 1.48
CA ALA A 284 -9.24 7.73 1.73
C ALA A 284 -9.32 9.07 0.99
N GLU A 285 -10.00 9.15 -0.16
CA GLU A 285 -10.05 10.38 -0.96
C GLU A 285 -11.39 11.11 -0.82
N LYS A 286 -11.31 12.38 -0.39
CA LYS A 286 -12.46 13.24 -0.14
C LYS A 286 -12.92 13.97 -1.40
N ASP A 287 -12.00 14.33 -2.30
CA ASP A 287 -12.32 14.93 -3.59
C ASP A 287 -13.08 13.93 -4.46
N GLU A 288 -14.35 14.22 -4.74
CA GLU A 288 -15.21 13.32 -5.50
C GLU A 288 -14.76 13.15 -6.94
N GLN A 289 -14.24 14.23 -7.55
CA GLN A 289 -13.76 14.21 -8.92
C GLN A 289 -12.52 13.33 -8.99
N LEU A 290 -11.49 13.59 -8.17
CA LEU A 290 -10.26 12.79 -8.14
C LEU A 290 -10.54 11.33 -7.74
N ARG A 291 -11.43 11.09 -6.78
CA ARG A 291 -11.83 9.75 -6.34
C ARG A 291 -12.37 8.92 -7.51
N GLY A 292 -13.12 9.52 -8.43
CA GLY A 292 -13.59 8.87 -9.65
C GLY A 292 -12.45 8.25 -10.48
N PHE A 293 -11.38 9.02 -10.71
CA PHE A 293 -10.20 8.57 -11.46
C PHE A 293 -9.42 7.48 -10.70
N LEU A 294 -9.11 7.72 -9.43
CA LEU A 294 -8.27 6.82 -8.63
C LEU A 294 -8.92 5.45 -8.41
N ARG A 295 -10.24 5.39 -8.20
CA ARG A 295 -10.98 4.11 -8.08
C ARG A 295 -10.89 3.24 -9.32
N GLN A 296 -10.68 3.86 -10.48
CA GLN A 296 -10.55 3.18 -11.77
C GLN A 296 -9.09 2.89 -12.12
N GLY A 297 -8.15 3.20 -11.23
CA GLY A 297 -6.71 3.08 -11.46
C GLY A 297 -6.17 4.10 -12.46
N MET A 298 -6.87 5.23 -12.63
CA MET A 298 -6.43 6.33 -13.49
C MET A 298 -5.70 7.37 -12.65
N GLY A 299 -4.44 7.60 -12.97
CA GLY A 299 -3.56 8.44 -12.18
C GLY A 299 -2.95 7.71 -10.97
N LYS A 300 -2.06 8.39 -10.28
CA LYS A 300 -1.43 7.91 -9.04
C LYS A 300 -1.45 9.03 -8.01
N MET A 301 -1.55 8.67 -6.73
CA MET A 301 -1.32 9.64 -5.67
C MET A 301 0.14 10.08 -5.67
N LEU A 302 0.34 11.39 -5.64
CA LEU A 302 1.65 12.03 -5.61
C LEU A 302 1.88 12.72 -4.26
N ASN A 303 0.88 13.47 -3.77
CA ASN A 303 0.92 14.25 -2.54
C ASN A 303 2.20 15.10 -2.40
N LEU A 304 2.60 15.79 -3.48
CA LEU A 304 3.72 16.72 -3.44
C LEU A 304 3.25 17.99 -2.72
N GLU A 305 4.01 18.48 -1.75
CA GLU A 305 3.60 19.60 -0.90
C GLU A 305 4.54 20.79 -1.03
N ALA A 306 3.99 22.00 -0.95
CA ALA A 306 4.74 23.23 -0.73
C ALA A 306 3.93 24.14 0.20
N GLU A 307 4.62 25.02 0.92
CA GLU A 307 4.00 25.92 1.88
C GLU A 307 4.69 27.30 1.83
N SER A 308 3.89 28.36 1.84
CA SER A 308 4.36 29.75 1.95
C SER A 308 3.24 30.65 2.44
N GLU A 309 3.57 31.67 3.25
CA GLU A 309 2.61 32.71 3.65
C GLU A 309 1.32 32.16 4.32
N GLY A 310 1.46 31.12 5.13
CA GLY A 310 0.35 30.45 5.83
C GLY A 310 -0.57 29.62 4.92
N LEU A 311 -0.18 29.40 3.66
CA LEU A 311 -0.89 28.57 2.71
C LEU A 311 -0.09 27.33 2.37
N LYS A 312 -0.75 26.18 2.41
CA LYS A 312 -0.19 24.89 2.04
C LYS A 312 -0.88 24.34 0.81
N ILE A 313 -0.11 24.06 -0.24
CA ILE A 313 -0.61 23.36 -1.42
C ILE A 313 -0.14 21.90 -1.41
N ARG A 314 -1.01 21.03 -1.89
CA ARG A 314 -0.71 19.63 -2.17
C ARG A 314 -1.14 19.29 -3.59
N ILE A 315 -0.19 18.91 -4.43
CA ILE A 315 -0.49 18.27 -5.72
C ILE A 315 -0.84 16.81 -5.44
N LYS A 316 -2.14 16.50 -5.56
CA LYS A 316 -2.72 15.21 -5.18
C LYS A 316 -2.45 14.15 -6.24
N SER A 317 -2.72 14.47 -7.50
CA SER A 317 -2.55 13.53 -8.61
C SER A 317 -2.44 14.25 -9.95
N ALA A 318 -2.00 13.51 -10.97
CA ALA A 318 -2.02 13.92 -12.36
C ALA A 318 -2.54 12.78 -13.25
N VAL A 319 -3.43 13.11 -14.18
CA VAL A 319 -4.01 12.18 -15.17
C VAL A 319 -3.80 12.78 -16.54
N THR A 320 -3.25 12.00 -17.49
CA THR A 320 -2.95 12.50 -18.83
C THR A 320 -3.32 11.46 -19.88
N ASP A 321 -3.87 11.91 -21.00
CA ASP A 321 -4.18 11.11 -22.17
C ASP A 321 -3.85 11.87 -23.46
N GLU A 322 -4.38 11.41 -24.60
CA GLU A 322 -4.10 12.01 -25.91
C GLU A 322 -4.74 13.40 -26.08
N PHE A 323 -5.74 13.75 -25.26
CA PHE A 323 -6.56 14.94 -25.42
C PHE A 323 -6.20 16.03 -24.42
N GLN A 324 -5.88 15.69 -23.18
CA GLN A 324 -5.51 16.67 -22.15
C GLN A 324 -4.72 16.05 -20.99
N THR A 325 -4.20 16.93 -20.14
CA THR A 325 -3.61 16.59 -18.85
C THR A 325 -4.35 17.32 -17.73
N LEU A 326 -4.81 16.58 -16.72
CA LEU A 326 -5.45 17.08 -15.51
C LEU A 326 -4.46 17.01 -14.34
N ILE A 327 -4.32 18.10 -13.59
CA ILE A 327 -3.59 18.12 -12.31
C ILE A 327 -4.58 18.45 -11.21
N PHE A 328 -4.71 17.54 -10.25
CA PHE A 328 -5.56 17.71 -9.07
C PHE A 328 -4.72 18.25 -7.91
N TYR A 329 -5.25 19.26 -7.22
CA TYR A 329 -4.58 19.93 -6.14
C TYR A 329 -5.53 20.25 -4.98
N GLU A 330 -4.94 20.46 -3.81
CA GLU A 330 -5.62 20.92 -2.61
C GLU A 330 -4.83 22.11 -2.05
N ILE A 331 -5.50 23.20 -1.69
CA ILE A 331 -4.89 24.34 -1.00
C ILE A 331 -5.60 24.50 0.34
N GLU A 332 -4.81 24.55 1.40
CA GLU A 332 -5.23 24.74 2.78
C GLU A 332 -4.70 26.09 3.28
N ASP A 333 -5.60 26.94 3.78
CA ASP A 333 -5.25 28.07 4.63
C ASP A 333 -5.06 27.56 6.07
N THR A 334 -3.82 27.68 6.55
CA THR A 334 -3.42 27.24 7.88
C THR A 334 -3.59 28.31 8.94
N ALA A 335 -3.81 29.56 8.53
CA ALA A 335 -3.90 30.72 9.41
C ALA A 335 -5.35 31.12 9.67
N ASP A 336 -6.19 31.11 8.63
CA ASP A 336 -7.58 31.58 8.67
C ASP A 336 -8.56 30.59 8.01
N GLU A 337 -9.87 30.84 8.15
CA GLU A 337 -10.94 30.07 7.48
C GLU A 337 -11.25 30.60 6.06
N HIS A 338 -10.23 30.76 5.23
CA HIS A 338 -10.39 31.17 3.83
C HIS A 338 -10.06 30.05 2.85
N GLN A 339 -10.78 30.00 1.73
CA GLN A 339 -10.44 29.14 0.60
C GLN A 339 -9.68 29.92 -0.46
N TYR A 340 -8.62 29.31 -1.00
CA TYR A 340 -7.87 29.83 -2.13
C TYR A 340 -7.80 28.82 -3.26
N MET A 341 -7.95 29.28 -4.49
CA MET A 341 -7.76 28.49 -5.69
C MET A 341 -6.63 29.07 -6.54
N ILE A 342 -6.06 28.26 -7.43
CA ILE A 342 -5.10 28.76 -8.42
C ILE A 342 -5.84 29.74 -9.34
N PHE A 343 -5.25 30.92 -9.59
CA PHE A 343 -5.86 31.91 -10.47
C PHE A 343 -5.96 31.35 -11.90
N LEU A 344 -7.16 31.41 -12.49
CA LEU A 344 -7.48 30.67 -13.72
C LEU A 344 -6.66 31.11 -14.94
N ASP A 345 -6.38 32.41 -15.09
CA ASP A 345 -5.73 32.92 -16.30
C ASP A 345 -4.21 32.79 -16.31
N ASN A 346 -3.56 33.05 -15.16
CA ASN A 346 -2.09 33.09 -15.07
C ASN A 346 -1.53 32.64 -13.71
N GLY A 347 -2.31 31.89 -12.93
CA GLY A 347 -1.88 31.39 -11.62
C GLY A 347 -0.89 30.23 -11.68
N ALA A 348 -0.85 29.49 -12.80
CA ALA A 348 0.08 28.39 -13.01
C ALA A 348 0.63 28.37 -14.44
N ALA A 349 1.88 27.92 -14.58
CA ALA A 349 2.58 27.79 -15.85
C ALA A 349 3.44 26.51 -15.86
N VAL A 350 3.65 25.94 -17.05
CA VAL A 350 4.55 24.80 -17.24
C VAL A 350 5.85 25.31 -17.86
N GLU A 351 6.93 25.34 -17.08
CA GLU A 351 8.22 25.93 -17.51
C GLU A 351 8.79 25.22 -18.76
N ASN A 352 8.61 23.90 -18.86
CA ASN A 352 9.05 23.10 -20.00
C ASN A 352 7.95 22.80 -21.04
N HIS A 353 6.89 23.63 -21.11
CA HIS A 353 5.72 23.42 -21.98
C HIS A 353 6.10 23.07 -23.43
N TYR A 354 6.96 23.87 -24.08
CA TYR A 354 7.36 23.68 -25.47
C TYR A 354 8.06 22.34 -25.74
N GLN A 355 8.69 21.75 -24.73
CA GLN A 355 9.42 20.49 -24.87
C GLN A 355 8.49 19.27 -24.77
N ILE A 356 7.46 19.35 -23.93
CA ILE A 356 6.68 18.16 -23.53
C ILE A 356 5.21 18.20 -23.96
N MET A 357 4.62 19.37 -24.24
CA MET A 357 3.19 19.54 -24.51
C MET A 357 2.91 19.94 -25.95
N LYS A 358 1.84 19.41 -26.55
CA LYS A 358 1.42 19.83 -27.87
C LYS A 358 0.84 21.24 -27.85
N SER A 359 1.06 22.00 -28.91
CA SER A 359 0.69 23.42 -29.03
C SER A 359 -0.56 23.65 -29.89
N ASP A 360 -1.07 22.59 -30.50
CA ASP A 360 -2.21 22.56 -31.42
C ASP A 360 -3.56 22.36 -30.70
N ASN A 361 -3.56 22.20 -29.37
CA ASN A 361 -4.76 21.98 -28.59
C ASN A 361 -4.85 22.93 -27.41
N TYR A 362 -5.92 23.73 -27.37
CA TYR A 362 -6.23 24.59 -26.23
C TYR A 362 -6.76 23.73 -25.08
N PRO A 363 -6.26 23.93 -23.84
CA PRO A 363 -6.78 23.22 -22.69
C PRO A 363 -8.27 23.51 -22.49
N ARG A 364 -9.03 22.48 -22.15
CA ARG A 364 -10.46 22.66 -21.83
C ARG A 364 -10.61 23.49 -20.57
N PHE A 365 -11.58 24.40 -20.56
CA PHE A 365 -11.93 25.13 -19.36
C PHE A 365 -12.90 24.31 -18.51
N TYR A 366 -12.57 24.07 -17.24
CA TYR A 366 -13.54 23.59 -16.25
C TYR A 366 -13.78 24.70 -15.24
N PRO A 367 -15.05 25.07 -14.99
CA PRO A 367 -15.35 26.03 -13.94
C PRO A 367 -14.89 25.49 -12.58
N PRO A 368 -14.45 26.37 -11.66
CA PRO A 368 -14.15 25.99 -10.29
C PRO A 368 -15.32 25.24 -9.64
N ASP A 369 -15.02 24.11 -9.00
CA ASP A 369 -16.02 23.35 -8.25
C ASP A 369 -16.29 24.02 -6.89
N LEU A 370 -17.35 24.80 -6.81
CA LEU A 370 -17.78 25.49 -5.58
C LEU A 370 -18.91 24.76 -4.84
N GLU A 371 -19.53 23.77 -5.49
CA GLU A 371 -20.78 23.15 -5.01
C GLU A 371 -20.57 21.75 -4.42
N SER A 372 -19.43 21.08 -4.68
CA SER A 372 -19.15 19.76 -4.12
C SER A 372 -19.16 19.76 -2.59
N GLU A 373 -19.61 18.64 -2.00
CA GLU A 373 -19.66 18.48 -0.54
C GLU A 373 -18.27 18.70 0.10
N ALA A 374 -17.21 18.24 -0.55
CA ALA A 374 -15.84 18.36 -0.09
C ALA A 374 -15.39 19.83 0.02
N ASN A 375 -15.71 20.67 -0.96
CA ASN A 375 -15.40 22.10 -0.92
C ASN A 375 -16.41 22.88 -0.08
N ASN A 376 -17.64 22.39 0.10
CA ASN A 376 -18.63 23.05 0.95
C ASN A 376 -18.36 22.88 2.44
N LYS A 377 -17.82 21.73 2.86
CA LYS A 377 -17.65 21.36 4.28
C LYS A 377 -16.47 22.03 4.97
N GLU A 378 -15.33 22.13 4.32
CA GLU A 378 -14.10 22.65 4.92
C GLU A 378 -13.88 24.10 4.46
N LYS A 379 -14.03 25.06 5.37
CA LYS A 379 -13.98 26.50 5.05
C LYS A 379 -12.59 27.04 4.75
N ASN A 380 -11.54 26.30 5.13
CA ASN A 380 -10.15 26.67 4.92
C ASN A 380 -9.45 25.84 3.81
N VAL A 381 -10.15 24.88 3.20
CA VAL A 381 -9.55 23.96 2.21
C VAL A 381 -10.32 24.03 0.90
N TYR A 382 -9.61 24.27 -0.20
CA TYR A 382 -10.15 24.18 -1.55
C TYR A 382 -9.49 23.05 -2.33
N ARG A 383 -10.30 22.23 -2.99
CA ARG A 383 -9.88 21.14 -3.86
C ARG A 383 -10.24 21.49 -5.29
N GLY A 384 -9.24 21.50 -6.16
CA GLY A 384 -9.40 21.93 -7.53
C GLY A 384 -8.63 21.06 -8.51
N LYS A 385 -8.86 21.35 -9.79
CA LYS A 385 -8.08 20.78 -10.89
C LYS A 385 -7.73 21.87 -11.89
N ILE A 386 -6.56 21.75 -12.50
CA ILE A 386 -6.18 22.55 -13.67
C ILE A 386 -6.03 21.63 -14.88
N THR A 387 -6.32 22.18 -16.05
CA THR A 387 -6.15 21.54 -17.35
C THR A 387 -4.91 22.06 -18.04
N LEU A 388 -4.16 21.15 -18.64
CA LEU A 388 -2.97 21.41 -19.42
C LEU A 388 -3.08 20.68 -20.76
N SER A 389 -2.34 21.16 -21.75
CA SER A 389 -2.29 20.54 -23.07
C SER A 389 -1.79 19.08 -23.01
N PRO A 390 -2.18 18.24 -23.98
CA PRO A 390 -1.75 16.85 -24.04
C PRO A 390 -0.23 16.71 -24.27
N LEU A 391 0.33 15.58 -23.84
CA LEU A 391 1.76 15.30 -23.98
C LEU A 391 2.15 14.94 -25.42
N LYS A 392 3.34 15.40 -25.84
CA LYS A 392 3.99 14.97 -27.09
C LYS A 392 4.45 13.51 -27.06
N LYS A 393 4.88 13.02 -25.89
CA LYS A 393 5.47 11.69 -25.67
C LYS A 393 4.66 10.88 -24.66
N GLU A 394 4.86 9.57 -24.66
CA GLU A 394 4.21 8.64 -23.71
C GLU A 394 4.54 8.92 -22.24
N LYS A 395 5.74 9.44 -21.95
CA LYS A 395 6.19 9.77 -20.60
C LYS A 395 6.90 11.12 -20.60
N ALA A 396 6.63 11.92 -19.58
CA ALA A 396 7.28 13.21 -19.37
C ALA A 396 7.27 13.58 -17.88
N THR A 397 8.05 14.59 -17.52
CA THR A 397 7.98 15.26 -16.22
C THR A 397 7.53 16.68 -16.45
N ILE A 398 6.40 17.07 -15.87
CA ILE A 398 5.86 18.43 -15.95
C ILE A 398 6.57 19.27 -14.90
N GLN A 399 7.18 20.38 -15.32
CA GLN A 399 7.74 21.39 -14.42
C GLN A 399 6.67 22.46 -14.19
N LEU A 400 5.86 22.28 -13.16
CA LEU A 400 4.74 23.16 -12.84
C LEU A 400 5.21 24.27 -11.90
N LYS A 401 5.01 25.53 -12.31
CA LYS A 401 5.22 26.72 -11.49
C LYS A 401 3.87 27.35 -11.15
N ILE A 402 3.60 27.58 -9.87
CA ILE A 402 2.39 28.25 -9.38
C ILE A 402 2.80 29.57 -8.75
N THR A 403 2.17 30.66 -9.19
CA THR A 403 2.57 32.03 -8.83
C THR A 403 1.46 32.91 -8.27
N LYS A 404 0.20 32.64 -8.61
CA LYS A 404 -0.92 33.49 -8.19
C LYS A 404 -2.11 32.64 -7.74
N LEU A 405 -2.63 32.97 -6.58
CA LEU A 405 -3.83 32.38 -6.00
C LEU A 405 -4.91 33.45 -5.88
N GLN A 406 -6.17 33.01 -5.92
CA GLN A 406 -7.35 33.84 -5.71
C GLN A 406 -8.16 33.31 -4.56
N LYS A 407 -8.60 34.21 -3.69
CA LYS A 407 -9.58 33.89 -2.65
C LYS A 407 -10.92 33.51 -3.28
N VAL A 408 -11.49 32.39 -2.84
CA VAL A 408 -12.81 31.94 -3.26
C VAL A 408 -13.87 32.81 -2.58
N ASN A 409 -14.70 33.48 -3.37
CA ASN A 409 -15.84 34.26 -2.89
C ASN A 409 -17.15 33.53 -3.18
N ARG A 410 -17.88 33.12 -2.13
CA ARG A 410 -19.13 32.35 -2.25
C ARG A 410 -20.38 33.20 -2.46
N ASP A 411 -20.33 34.51 -2.18
CA ASP A 411 -21.46 35.42 -2.38
C ASP A 411 -21.69 35.75 -3.88
N VAL A 412 -20.75 35.39 -4.74
CA VAL A 412 -20.79 35.69 -6.17
C VAL A 412 -21.40 34.51 -6.92
N SER A 413 -22.72 34.51 -6.97
CA SER A 413 -23.53 33.45 -7.59
C SER A 413 -23.44 33.37 -9.14
N SER A 414 -22.49 34.06 -9.78
CA SER A 414 -22.26 34.04 -11.23
C SER A 414 -20.81 33.70 -11.58
N LEU A 415 -20.64 32.70 -12.46
CA LEU A 415 -19.35 32.32 -13.06
C LEU A 415 -18.71 33.46 -13.86
N HIS A 416 -19.52 34.38 -14.39
CA HIS A 416 -19.05 35.53 -15.15
C HIS A 416 -18.16 36.46 -14.30
N ASN A 417 -18.45 36.61 -13.01
CA ASN A 417 -17.63 37.43 -12.12
C ASN A 417 -16.38 36.71 -11.58
N VAL A 418 -16.24 35.39 -11.76
CA VAL A 418 -14.99 34.69 -11.40
C VAL A 418 -13.82 35.15 -12.27
N TYR A 419 -14.12 35.56 -13.52
CA TYR A 419 -13.16 36.13 -14.47
C TYR A 419 -12.82 37.61 -14.20
N PHE A 420 -13.73 38.36 -13.56
CA PHE A 420 -13.59 39.81 -13.34
C PHE A 420 -13.50 40.20 -11.84
N LEU A 421 -13.32 39.21 -10.96
CA LEU A 421 -13.20 39.46 -9.52
C LEU A 421 -11.87 40.17 -9.22
N ASP A 422 -12.03 41.31 -8.57
CA ASP A 422 -11.03 42.28 -8.14
C ASP A 422 -9.71 41.63 -7.65
N GLU A 423 -8.55 42.19 -8.03
CA GLU A 423 -7.24 41.76 -7.52
C GLU A 423 -7.16 41.84 -5.98
N ALA A 424 -8.11 42.56 -5.37
CA ALA A 424 -8.40 42.65 -3.94
C ALA A 424 -8.75 41.29 -3.31
N GLY A 425 -7.73 40.45 -3.12
CA GLY A 425 -7.86 39.12 -2.54
C GLY A 425 -6.94 38.08 -3.17
N SER A 426 -6.18 38.46 -4.21
CA SER A 426 -5.15 37.61 -4.78
C SER A 426 -3.91 37.55 -3.87
N LYS A 427 -3.29 36.36 -3.80
CA LYS A 427 -2.01 36.14 -3.11
C LYS A 427 -0.97 35.71 -4.12
N THR A 428 0.21 36.32 -4.05
CA THR A 428 1.36 35.90 -4.85
C THR A 428 2.14 34.86 -4.06
N VAL A 429 2.47 33.75 -4.72
CA VAL A 429 3.25 32.64 -4.17
C VAL A 429 4.36 32.27 -5.15
N GLU A 430 5.29 31.41 -4.77
CA GLU A 430 6.20 30.78 -5.74
C GLU A 430 6.42 29.32 -5.36
N TRP A 431 5.66 28.43 -6.01
CA TRP A 431 5.78 27.00 -5.82
C TRP A 431 6.19 26.31 -7.11
N LYS A 432 7.12 25.37 -7.02
CA LYS A 432 7.63 24.60 -8.15
C LYS A 432 7.52 23.11 -7.86
N PHE A 433 6.98 22.37 -8.83
CA PHE A 433 6.80 20.93 -8.73
C PHE A 433 7.32 20.23 -9.97
N GLU A 434 7.95 19.07 -9.74
CA GLU A 434 8.27 18.11 -10.80
C GLU A 434 7.29 16.94 -10.73
N ILE A 435 6.40 16.87 -11.72
CA ILE A 435 5.27 15.93 -11.71
C ILE A 435 5.50 14.89 -12.81
N PRO A 436 5.91 13.65 -12.45
CA PRO A 436 6.09 12.58 -13.42
C PRO A 436 4.73 12.08 -13.90
N VAL A 437 4.55 12.04 -15.22
CA VAL A 437 3.29 11.65 -15.86
C VAL A 437 3.51 10.62 -16.96
N VAL A 438 2.54 9.71 -17.10
CA VAL A 438 2.51 8.68 -18.14
C VAL A 438 1.18 8.78 -18.85
N LYS A 439 1.21 8.98 -20.16
CA LYS A 439 0.03 9.03 -21.03
C LYS A 439 -0.74 7.71 -20.91
N GLN A 440 -2.02 7.81 -20.65
CA GLN A 440 -2.91 6.66 -20.59
C GLN A 440 -3.57 6.41 -21.95
N PRO A 441 -3.82 5.13 -22.29
CA PRO A 441 -4.46 4.79 -23.55
C PRO A 441 -5.93 5.19 -23.56
N PHE A 442 -6.46 5.38 -24.76
CA PHE A 442 -7.89 5.57 -25.02
C PHE A 442 -8.40 4.45 -25.94
N SER A 443 -9.71 4.31 -26.04
CA SER A 443 -10.36 3.39 -26.96
C SER A 443 -11.20 4.16 -27.97
N GLU A 444 -11.12 3.79 -29.24
CA GLU A 444 -11.97 4.32 -30.30
C GLU A 444 -12.94 3.24 -30.78
N TYR A 445 -14.17 3.65 -31.03
CA TYR A 445 -15.23 2.79 -31.53
C TYR A 445 -15.86 3.48 -32.74
N ALA A 446 -15.80 2.83 -33.90
CA ALA A 446 -16.44 3.34 -35.10
C ALA A 446 -17.96 3.32 -34.91
N LEU A 447 -18.59 4.44 -35.26
CA LEU A 447 -20.04 4.56 -35.36
C LEU A 447 -20.38 4.55 -36.86
N ASP A 448 -21.45 3.88 -37.23
CA ASP A 448 -21.91 3.83 -38.63
C ASP A 448 -23.39 4.15 -38.66
N GLN A 449 -23.70 5.40 -38.28
CA GLN A 449 -25.06 5.88 -38.20
C GLN A 449 -25.16 7.26 -38.80
N GLU A 450 -26.06 7.38 -39.77
CA GLU A 450 -26.53 8.63 -40.33
C GLU A 450 -27.92 8.92 -39.78
N THR A 451 -28.15 10.18 -39.45
CA THR A 451 -29.42 10.70 -38.97
C THR A 451 -29.69 12.04 -39.63
N GLU A 452 -30.87 12.61 -39.40
CA GLU A 452 -31.25 13.92 -39.91
C GLU A 452 -31.67 14.85 -38.76
N VAL A 453 -31.17 16.08 -38.79
CA VAL A 453 -31.52 17.14 -37.85
C VAL A 453 -32.15 18.29 -38.65
N ASP A 454 -33.45 18.54 -38.46
CA ASP A 454 -34.24 19.49 -39.27
C ASP A 454 -34.17 19.25 -40.80
N GLY A 455 -33.95 18.00 -41.21
CA GLY A 455 -33.78 17.59 -42.61
C GLY A 455 -32.35 17.74 -43.15
N ILE A 456 -31.37 18.03 -42.28
CA ILE A 456 -29.95 18.13 -42.64
C ILE A 456 -29.24 16.84 -42.19
N PRO A 457 -28.52 16.14 -43.09
CA PRO A 457 -27.79 14.94 -42.75
C PRO A 457 -26.69 15.18 -41.72
N VAL A 458 -26.66 14.34 -40.69
CA VAL A 458 -25.64 14.28 -39.65
C VAL A 458 -25.11 12.85 -39.56
N ARG A 459 -23.80 12.70 -39.68
CA ARG A 459 -23.11 11.40 -39.57
C ARG A 459 -22.38 11.32 -38.24
N LEU A 460 -22.64 10.27 -37.48
CA LEU A 460 -21.89 9.94 -36.27
C LEU A 460 -20.71 9.06 -36.68
N GLU A 461 -19.48 9.54 -36.52
CA GLU A 461 -18.29 8.88 -37.08
C GLU A 461 -17.64 7.92 -36.10
N LYS A 462 -17.37 8.39 -34.87
CA LYS A 462 -16.75 7.57 -33.84
C LYS A 462 -17.00 8.08 -32.43
N LEU A 463 -17.03 7.13 -31.50
CA LEU A 463 -17.00 7.38 -30.06
C LEU A 463 -15.61 7.08 -29.51
N ILE A 464 -15.02 8.04 -28.81
CA ILE A 464 -13.73 7.91 -28.17
C ILE A 464 -13.96 7.92 -26.66
N ILE A 465 -13.45 6.90 -25.98
CA ILE A 465 -13.48 6.78 -24.53
C ILE A 465 -12.05 6.89 -24.01
N ALA A 466 -11.74 8.04 -23.40
CA ALA A 466 -10.44 8.35 -22.84
C ALA A 466 -10.55 8.60 -21.32
N PRO A 467 -9.47 8.44 -20.56
CA PRO A 467 -9.46 8.67 -19.12
C PRO A 467 -10.01 10.02 -18.70
N THR A 468 -9.67 11.09 -19.43
CA THR A 468 -10.05 12.46 -19.06
C THR A 468 -11.33 12.95 -19.74
N ALA A 469 -11.86 12.22 -20.73
CA ALA A 469 -13.06 12.63 -21.46
C ALA A 469 -13.68 11.52 -22.31
N THR A 470 -14.99 11.67 -22.56
CA THR A 470 -15.68 10.94 -23.62
C THR A 470 -15.93 11.90 -24.78
N ILE A 471 -15.63 11.50 -26.02
CA ILE A 471 -15.68 12.37 -27.19
C ILE A 471 -16.49 11.71 -28.29
N LEU A 472 -17.51 12.41 -28.80
CA LEU A 472 -18.24 12.04 -30.00
C LEU A 472 -17.73 12.87 -31.18
N ARG A 473 -17.19 12.20 -32.20
CA ARG A 473 -16.88 12.84 -33.47
C ARG A 473 -18.05 12.66 -34.43
N TYR A 474 -18.56 13.77 -34.94
CA TYR A 474 -19.71 13.80 -35.84
C TYR A 474 -19.47 14.80 -36.97
N SER A 475 -20.15 14.63 -38.08
CA SER A 475 -20.06 15.52 -39.23
C SER A 475 -21.45 15.94 -39.69
N ILE A 476 -21.55 17.20 -40.13
CA ILE A 476 -22.79 17.80 -40.64
C ILE A 476 -22.61 18.09 -42.13
N GLN A 477 -23.60 17.74 -42.94
CA GLN A 477 -23.59 18.07 -44.37
C GLN A 477 -24.28 19.42 -44.63
N ASN A 478 -23.52 20.51 -44.59
CA ASN A 478 -24.04 21.86 -44.84
C ASN A 478 -24.11 22.23 -46.34
N GLY A 479 -23.92 21.27 -47.25
CA GLY A 479 -23.97 21.48 -48.71
C GLY A 479 -25.37 21.49 -49.33
N LEU A 480 -26.44 21.46 -48.53
CA LEU A 480 -27.82 21.52 -49.02
C LEU A 480 -28.22 22.97 -49.34
N PRO A 481 -28.92 23.22 -50.47
CA PRO A 481 -29.45 24.54 -50.76
C PRO A 481 -30.54 24.89 -49.73
N ASN A 482 -30.49 26.12 -49.21
CA ASN A 482 -31.50 26.78 -48.36
C ASN A 482 -31.47 26.50 -46.85
N LYS A 483 -30.70 25.53 -46.34
CA LYS A 483 -30.56 25.34 -44.89
C LYS A 483 -29.19 24.82 -44.49
N ARG A 484 -28.67 25.29 -43.37
CA ARG A 484 -27.44 24.77 -42.73
C ARG A 484 -27.52 24.84 -41.22
N ILE A 485 -26.84 23.91 -40.54
CA ILE A 485 -26.68 23.96 -39.08
C ILE A 485 -25.42 24.74 -38.77
N GLU A 486 -25.57 25.82 -38.00
CA GLU A 486 -24.45 26.61 -37.49
C GLU A 486 -23.86 25.96 -36.24
N TYR A 487 -24.73 25.43 -35.37
CA TYR A 487 -24.33 24.81 -34.11
C TYR A 487 -25.27 23.68 -33.73
N LEU A 488 -24.72 22.56 -33.28
CA LEU A 488 -25.46 21.40 -32.79
C LEU A 488 -25.03 21.06 -31.36
N SER A 489 -25.96 21.18 -30.42
CA SER A 489 -25.75 20.90 -29.00
C SER A 489 -26.26 19.53 -28.62
N PHE A 490 -25.58 18.90 -27.67
CA PHE A 490 -25.97 17.62 -27.09
C PHE A 490 -26.26 17.83 -25.61
N ASN A 491 -27.21 17.08 -25.07
CA ASN A 491 -27.52 17.14 -23.64
C ASN A 491 -26.70 16.08 -22.90
N ASN A 492 -26.86 14.81 -23.30
CA ASN A 492 -26.23 13.69 -22.63
C ASN A 492 -25.89 12.56 -23.60
N LEU A 493 -24.85 11.80 -23.25
CA LEU A 493 -24.52 10.53 -23.86
C LEU A 493 -24.65 9.44 -22.78
N GLU A 494 -25.37 8.37 -23.07
CA GLU A 494 -25.49 7.23 -22.19
C GLU A 494 -24.85 6.00 -22.83
N VAL A 495 -23.94 5.33 -22.12
CA VAL A 495 -23.27 4.12 -22.59
C VAL A 495 -23.44 3.02 -21.56
N ASN A 496 -24.09 1.91 -21.93
CA ASN A 496 -24.41 0.79 -21.04
C ASN A 496 -25.03 1.25 -19.70
N ASN A 497 -26.05 2.11 -19.76
CA ASN A 497 -26.74 2.70 -18.60
C ASN A 497 -25.90 3.67 -17.74
N LYS A 498 -24.76 4.15 -18.25
CA LYS A 498 -23.98 5.22 -17.61
C LYS A 498 -24.10 6.50 -18.42
N LYS A 499 -24.72 7.49 -17.80
CA LYS A 499 -24.94 8.82 -18.37
C LYS A 499 -23.71 9.71 -18.16
N ALA A 500 -23.29 10.39 -19.23
CA ALA A 500 -22.26 11.41 -19.26
C ALA A 500 -22.88 12.70 -19.80
N LYS A 501 -22.72 13.80 -19.06
CA LYS A 501 -23.27 15.09 -19.46
C LYS A 501 -22.39 15.71 -20.54
N ALA A 502 -22.99 16.38 -21.51
CA ALA A 502 -22.26 17.14 -22.50
C ALA A 502 -21.69 18.44 -21.91
N GLU A 503 -20.54 18.86 -22.40
CA GLU A 503 -19.99 20.19 -22.12
C GLU A 503 -20.77 21.25 -22.95
N LYS A 504 -21.40 22.24 -22.30
CA LYS A 504 -22.26 23.26 -22.97
C LYS A 504 -21.61 24.00 -24.14
N TYR A 505 -20.29 24.22 -24.07
CA TYR A 505 -19.50 24.89 -25.11
C TYR A 505 -18.36 23.99 -25.64
N GLY A 506 -18.49 22.67 -25.48
CA GLY A 506 -17.44 21.71 -25.80
C GLY A 506 -17.48 21.18 -27.23
N ASN A 507 -18.02 21.94 -28.19
CA ASN A 507 -18.03 21.57 -29.60
C ASN A 507 -16.86 22.23 -30.33
N ASN A 508 -15.93 21.42 -30.83
CA ASN A 508 -14.75 21.91 -31.52
C ASN A 508 -14.80 21.57 -33.02
N TYR A 509 -14.59 22.56 -33.89
CA TYR A 509 -14.38 22.35 -35.31
C TYR A 509 -13.07 21.59 -35.55
N ILE A 510 -13.10 20.59 -36.44
CA ILE A 510 -11.93 19.80 -36.80
C ILE A 510 -11.50 20.11 -38.23
N GLU A 511 -12.36 19.80 -39.20
CA GLU A 511 -12.05 19.93 -40.61
C GLU A 511 -13.32 19.97 -41.45
N GLU A 512 -13.21 20.51 -42.66
CA GLU A 512 -14.22 20.42 -43.70
C GLU A 512 -13.69 19.59 -44.86
N LYS A 513 -14.46 18.60 -45.30
CA LYS A 513 -14.10 17.74 -46.43
C LYS A 513 -15.33 17.39 -47.25
N MET A 514 -15.29 17.73 -48.55
CA MET A 514 -16.37 17.41 -49.50
C MET A 514 -17.76 17.87 -49.03
N GLY A 515 -17.86 19.07 -48.43
CA GLY A 515 -19.12 19.63 -47.92
C GLY A 515 -19.61 19.07 -46.57
N TRP A 516 -18.82 18.20 -45.95
CA TRP A 516 -19.03 17.75 -44.57
C TRP A 516 -18.12 18.51 -43.62
N ILE A 517 -18.71 19.16 -42.63
CA ILE A 517 -17.99 19.82 -41.56
C ILE A 517 -17.96 18.90 -40.35
N THR A 518 -16.77 18.60 -39.85
CA THR A 518 -16.57 17.65 -38.75
C THR A 518 -16.30 18.38 -37.45
N PHE A 519 -16.98 17.93 -36.40
CA PHE A 519 -16.91 18.47 -35.05
C PHE A 519 -16.60 17.37 -34.03
N GLN A 520 -16.14 17.78 -32.86
CA GLN A 520 -16.03 16.94 -31.68
C GLN A 520 -16.88 17.52 -30.55
N ALA A 521 -17.82 16.74 -30.05
CA ALA A 521 -18.56 17.02 -28.82
C ALA A 521 -17.89 16.31 -27.64
N HIS A 522 -17.64 17.05 -26.56
CA HIS A 522 -17.06 16.53 -25.33
C HIS A 522 -18.13 16.24 -24.27
N PHE A 523 -17.96 15.13 -23.56
CA PHE A 523 -18.80 14.69 -22.45
C PHE A 523 -17.93 14.29 -21.26
N ASP A 524 -18.57 14.22 -20.08
CA ASP A 524 -17.95 13.67 -18.87
C ASP A 524 -17.25 12.32 -19.13
N PRO A 525 -16.10 12.08 -18.47
CA PRO A 525 -15.32 10.87 -18.69
C PRO A 525 -16.07 9.60 -18.26
N LEU A 526 -16.19 8.66 -19.19
CA LEU A 526 -16.67 7.31 -18.93
C LEU A 526 -15.50 6.35 -18.79
N PHE A 527 -15.43 5.64 -17.66
CA PHE A 527 -14.24 4.87 -17.31
C PHE A 527 -14.33 3.40 -17.73
N LYS A 528 -13.38 2.93 -18.57
CA LYS A 528 -13.16 1.51 -18.92
C LYS A 528 -14.43 0.77 -19.37
N ILE A 529 -15.28 1.46 -20.15
CA ILE A 529 -16.53 0.88 -20.66
C ILE A 529 -16.29 0.44 -22.10
N LYS A 530 -16.65 -0.81 -22.39
CA LYS A 530 -16.82 -1.26 -23.77
C LYS A 530 -18.30 -1.03 -24.16
N PRO A 531 -18.60 -0.09 -25.07
CA PRO A 531 -19.96 0.23 -25.45
C PRO A 531 -20.64 -1.00 -26.08
N LYS A 532 -21.85 -1.32 -25.60
CA LYS A 532 -22.77 -2.31 -26.18
C LYS A 532 -24.07 -1.63 -26.60
N GLU A 533 -24.52 -0.69 -25.77
CA GLU A 533 -25.63 0.20 -26.01
C GLU A 533 -25.15 1.63 -25.82
N VAL A 534 -25.45 2.49 -26.78
CA VAL A 534 -25.10 3.90 -26.75
C VAL A 534 -26.36 4.68 -27.09
N ASN A 535 -26.78 5.61 -26.24
CA ASN A 535 -27.93 6.47 -26.46
C ASN A 535 -27.46 7.93 -26.42
N LEU A 536 -27.85 8.72 -27.41
CA LEU A 536 -27.47 10.12 -27.53
C LEU A 536 -28.71 10.99 -27.47
N GLN A 537 -28.68 11.98 -26.59
CA GLN A 537 -29.73 12.97 -26.45
C GLN A 537 -29.27 14.29 -27.09
N LEU A 538 -29.93 14.70 -28.16
CA LEU A 538 -29.75 16.02 -28.75
C LEU A 538 -30.36 17.07 -27.81
N GLU A 539 -29.80 18.28 -27.80
CA GLU A 539 -30.33 19.39 -26.99
C GLU A 539 -30.97 20.44 -27.88
N SER A 540 -30.19 21.04 -28.77
CA SER A 540 -30.65 22.11 -29.65
C SER A 540 -29.80 22.19 -30.92
N ALA A 541 -30.36 22.79 -31.96
CA ALA A 541 -29.63 23.16 -33.16
C ALA A 541 -29.96 24.59 -33.56
N VAL A 542 -28.93 25.39 -33.84
CA VAL A 542 -29.07 26.71 -34.47
C VAL A 542 -28.96 26.50 -35.97
N ILE A 543 -30.04 26.85 -36.67
CA ILE A 543 -30.21 26.58 -38.10
C ILE A 543 -30.34 27.92 -38.81
N THR A 544 -29.52 28.12 -39.84
CA THR A 544 -29.69 29.20 -40.80
C THR A 544 -30.58 28.70 -41.93
N VAL A 545 -31.65 29.45 -42.21
CA VAL A 545 -32.55 29.22 -43.32
C VAL A 545 -32.35 30.35 -44.32
N GLU A 546 -32.03 30.00 -45.57
CA GLU A 546 -31.93 31.00 -46.64
C GLU A 546 -33.33 31.27 -47.18
N ASP A 547 -33.76 32.53 -47.12
CA ASP A 547 -35.04 33.01 -47.62
C ASP A 547 -34.85 34.46 -48.08
N LYS A 548 -34.58 34.64 -49.37
CA LYS A 548 -34.12 35.94 -49.88
C LYS A 548 -35.28 36.89 -50.09
N LYS A 549 -35.17 38.10 -49.54
CA LYS A 549 -36.12 39.19 -49.77
C LYS A 549 -35.43 40.55 -49.83
N THR A 550 -35.85 41.37 -50.77
CA THR A 550 -35.38 42.76 -50.91
C THR A 550 -36.46 43.72 -50.41
N VAL A 551 -36.06 44.69 -49.60
CA VAL A 551 -36.93 45.76 -49.09
C VAL A 551 -36.33 47.10 -49.47
N GLU A 552 -37.06 47.89 -50.27
CA GLU A 552 -36.62 49.22 -50.70
C GLU A 552 -36.75 50.24 -49.56
N LEU A 553 -35.73 51.09 -49.42
CA LEU A 553 -35.64 52.18 -48.45
C LEU A 553 -35.91 53.51 -49.12
N ASP A 554 -36.80 54.30 -48.53
CA ASP A 554 -37.17 55.62 -49.06
C ASP A 554 -37.29 56.63 -47.92
N ALA A 555 -36.27 57.47 -47.77
CA ALA A 555 -36.23 58.50 -46.73
C ALA A 555 -37.31 59.60 -46.90
N SER A 556 -37.98 59.68 -48.06
CA SER A 556 -39.03 60.68 -48.31
C SER A 556 -40.40 60.29 -47.72
N LYS A 557 -40.58 59.02 -47.39
CA LYS A 557 -41.82 58.49 -46.80
C LYS A 557 -41.87 58.71 -45.29
N ARG A 558 -43.09 58.74 -44.74
CA ARG A 558 -43.29 58.75 -43.28
C ARG A 558 -43.00 57.36 -42.72
N TYR A 559 -42.32 57.31 -41.58
CA TYR A 559 -42.04 56.10 -40.81
C TYR A 559 -42.93 56.07 -39.55
N PRO A 560 -43.30 54.88 -39.03
CA PRO A 560 -42.79 53.56 -39.41
C PRO A 560 -43.34 53.03 -40.75
N GLN A 561 -42.54 52.23 -41.44
CA GLN A 561 -42.95 51.45 -42.63
C GLN A 561 -42.83 49.97 -42.34
N THR A 562 -43.80 49.15 -42.75
CA THR A 562 -43.83 47.73 -42.41
C THR A 562 -43.74 46.82 -43.63
N PHE A 563 -43.25 45.60 -43.43
CA PHE A 563 -43.27 44.54 -44.43
C PHE A 563 -43.40 43.16 -43.76
N GLU A 564 -44.08 42.23 -44.44
CA GLU A 564 -44.26 40.85 -43.98
C GLU A 564 -43.04 39.99 -44.28
N TYR A 565 -42.51 39.23 -43.33
CA TYR A 565 -41.42 38.28 -43.59
C TYR A 565 -41.44 37.13 -42.58
N ALA A 566 -41.26 35.90 -43.06
CA ALA A 566 -41.14 34.70 -42.24
C ALA A 566 -42.21 34.55 -41.11
N GLY A 567 -43.45 34.96 -41.41
CA GLY A 567 -44.61 34.82 -40.53
C GLY A 567 -44.85 35.98 -39.54
N SER A 568 -44.10 37.08 -39.64
CA SER A 568 -44.35 38.28 -38.82
C SER A 568 -44.19 39.58 -39.60
N THR A 569 -44.74 40.66 -39.04
CA THR A 569 -44.61 42.01 -39.58
C THR A 569 -43.37 42.68 -39.00
N ILE A 570 -42.39 43.03 -39.85
CA ILE A 570 -41.21 43.80 -39.46
C ILE A 570 -41.46 45.28 -39.75
N SER A 571 -41.06 46.15 -38.83
CA SER A 571 -41.21 47.59 -38.92
C SER A 571 -39.84 48.26 -39.09
N ILE A 572 -39.74 49.18 -40.03
CA ILE A 572 -38.65 50.15 -40.11
C ILE A 572 -39.13 51.36 -39.33
N GLU A 573 -38.64 51.52 -38.11
CA GLU A 573 -39.07 52.59 -37.20
C GLU A 573 -38.49 53.94 -37.60
N LYS A 574 -37.24 53.92 -38.07
CA LYS A 574 -36.45 55.12 -38.27
C LYS A 574 -35.48 54.95 -39.42
N PHE A 575 -35.44 55.92 -40.32
CA PHE A 575 -34.41 56.03 -41.35
C PHE A 575 -33.98 57.49 -41.52
N GLU A 576 -32.86 57.86 -40.91
CA GLU A 576 -32.32 59.23 -40.91
C GLU A 576 -30.96 59.29 -41.62
N ILE A 577 -30.92 60.01 -42.75
CA ILE A 577 -29.70 60.20 -43.53
C ILE A 577 -28.80 61.23 -42.84
N GLY A 578 -27.65 60.79 -42.33
CA GLY A 578 -26.76 61.57 -41.46
C GLY A 578 -25.29 61.18 -41.56
N LYS A 579 -24.52 61.55 -40.54
CA LYS A 579 -23.13 61.09 -40.30
C LYS A 579 -23.00 60.69 -38.82
N PRO A 580 -23.26 59.42 -38.43
CA PRO A 580 -23.68 58.30 -39.28
C PRO A 580 -25.14 58.41 -39.74
N THR A 581 -25.49 57.67 -40.79
CA THR A 581 -26.89 57.37 -41.14
C THR A 581 -27.43 56.32 -40.19
N VAL A 582 -28.63 56.54 -39.66
CA VAL A 582 -29.26 55.65 -38.67
C VAL A 582 -30.48 54.98 -39.27
N LEU A 583 -30.49 53.65 -39.23
CA LEU A 583 -31.61 52.80 -39.62
C LEU A 583 -32.01 51.93 -38.43
N VAL A 584 -33.27 51.96 -38.03
CA VAL A 584 -33.80 51.13 -36.93
C VAL A 584 -34.89 50.23 -37.47
N MET A 585 -34.69 48.92 -37.33
CA MET A 585 -35.72 47.92 -37.59
C MET A 585 -36.19 47.30 -36.28
N SER A 586 -37.48 47.04 -36.16
CA SER A 586 -38.09 46.40 -35.00
C SER A 586 -38.98 45.24 -35.41
N ASN A 587 -39.06 44.24 -34.54
CA ASN A 587 -40.03 43.16 -34.58
C ASN A 587 -40.25 42.65 -33.15
N HIS A 588 -41.32 43.14 -32.53
CA HIS A 588 -41.68 42.78 -31.15
C HIS A 588 -42.63 41.56 -31.07
N GLU A 589 -43.05 41.01 -32.22
CA GLU A 589 -43.96 39.86 -32.29
C GLU A 589 -43.19 38.52 -32.24
N ILE A 590 -42.93 38.03 -31.04
CA ILE A 590 -42.04 36.86 -30.83
C ILE A 590 -42.79 35.52 -30.99
N ASN A 591 -44.08 35.45 -30.60
CA ASN A 591 -44.81 34.19 -30.53
C ASN A 591 -45.12 33.53 -31.89
N ASN A 592 -45.18 34.32 -32.98
CA ASN A 592 -45.66 33.84 -34.29
C ASN A 592 -44.58 33.87 -35.40
N ARG A 593 -43.39 34.38 -35.12
CA ARG A 593 -42.32 34.51 -36.13
C ARG A 593 -41.47 33.24 -36.22
N ALA A 594 -40.98 32.91 -37.41
CA ALA A 594 -40.18 31.70 -37.64
C ALA A 594 -38.69 31.81 -37.22
N PHE A 595 -38.25 32.97 -36.74
CA PHE A 595 -36.84 33.32 -36.55
C PHE A 595 -36.50 33.88 -35.17
N ASP A 596 -35.26 33.66 -34.76
CA ASP A 596 -34.65 34.24 -33.55
C ASP A 596 -33.96 35.56 -33.89
N SER A 597 -33.23 35.57 -35.01
CA SER A 597 -32.51 36.73 -35.55
C SER A 597 -32.49 36.69 -37.09
N LEU A 598 -32.36 37.86 -37.71
CA LEU A 598 -32.31 38.03 -39.15
C LEU A 598 -30.86 38.01 -39.66
N TRP A 599 -30.67 37.41 -40.84
CA TRP A 599 -29.43 37.50 -41.58
C TRP A 599 -29.64 38.39 -42.81
N PHE A 600 -29.03 39.57 -42.80
CA PHE A 600 -29.27 40.58 -43.82
C PHE A 600 -28.09 41.52 -44.01
N ASP A 601 -28.04 42.15 -45.18
CA ASP A 601 -27.15 43.26 -45.52
C ASP A 601 -27.95 44.49 -45.92
N VAL A 602 -27.27 45.64 -45.98
CA VAL A 602 -27.84 46.89 -46.49
C VAL A 602 -26.98 47.39 -47.64
N GLU A 603 -27.61 47.72 -48.77
CA GLU A 603 -26.92 48.18 -49.97
C GLU A 603 -27.34 49.61 -50.34
N GLY A 604 -26.41 50.42 -50.84
CA GLY A 604 -26.64 51.82 -51.20
C GLY A 604 -25.70 52.32 -52.31
N ASP A 605 -25.88 53.58 -52.71
CA ASP A 605 -25.07 54.22 -53.76
C ASP A 605 -23.80 54.84 -53.15
N TYR A 606 -22.73 54.06 -52.94
CA TYR A 606 -21.41 54.56 -52.52
C TYR A 606 -20.32 54.02 -53.45
N ASP A 607 -19.39 54.88 -53.88
CA ASP A 607 -18.43 54.57 -54.96
C ASP A 607 -17.27 53.64 -54.55
N GLU A 608 -17.00 53.41 -53.25
CA GLU A 608 -15.93 52.50 -52.79
C GLU A 608 -16.27 51.77 -51.47
N GLY A 609 -16.34 50.43 -51.53
CA GLY A 609 -16.05 49.52 -50.41
C GLY A 609 -17.02 49.48 -49.21
N THR A 610 -17.03 48.33 -48.52
CA THR A 610 -17.85 48.00 -47.34
C THR A 610 -17.96 49.14 -46.31
N THR A 611 -19.20 49.55 -46.05
CA THR A 611 -19.59 50.51 -45.02
C THR A 611 -19.28 49.91 -43.64
N PRO A 612 -18.56 50.59 -42.72
CA PRO A 612 -18.52 50.18 -41.31
C PRO A 612 -19.95 50.28 -40.77
N MET A 613 -20.62 49.14 -40.70
CA MET A 613 -21.96 48.98 -40.16
C MET A 613 -21.80 48.59 -38.70
N GLU A 614 -22.00 49.55 -37.80
CA GLU A 614 -22.22 49.23 -36.39
C GLU A 614 -23.66 48.73 -36.28
N ILE A 615 -23.83 47.45 -35.95
CA ILE A 615 -25.12 46.86 -35.61
C ILE A 615 -25.18 46.75 -34.10
N ASP A 616 -26.18 47.41 -33.52
CA ASP A 616 -26.49 47.32 -32.10
C ASP A 616 -27.83 46.57 -31.97
N PRO A 617 -27.80 45.23 -31.78
CA PRO A 617 -29.00 44.43 -31.63
C PRO A 617 -29.52 44.51 -30.19
N GLU A 618 -30.81 44.80 -30.05
CA GLU A 618 -31.52 44.64 -28.78
C GLU A 618 -32.45 43.43 -28.88
N GLY A 619 -32.73 42.81 -27.74
CA GLY A 619 -33.49 41.58 -27.73
C GLY A 619 -33.82 41.13 -26.32
N VAL A 620 -34.62 40.09 -26.26
CA VAL A 620 -35.13 39.49 -25.02
C VAL A 620 -34.70 38.04 -24.94
N LEU A 621 -34.37 37.61 -23.73
CA LEU A 621 -33.95 36.23 -23.46
C LEU A 621 -35.11 35.47 -22.83
N PHE A 622 -35.44 34.32 -23.40
CA PHE A 622 -36.41 33.38 -22.83
C PHE A 622 -35.71 32.10 -22.37
N ASP A 623 -36.23 31.50 -21.31
CA ASP A 623 -35.93 30.10 -21.01
C ASP A 623 -36.88 29.15 -21.76
N LYS A 624 -36.61 27.84 -21.71
CA LYS A 624 -37.48 26.83 -22.34
C LYS A 624 -38.94 26.84 -21.85
N ASN A 625 -39.22 27.41 -20.67
CA ASN A 625 -40.56 27.46 -20.08
C ASN A 625 -41.31 28.74 -20.48
N GLY A 626 -40.68 29.62 -21.28
CA GLY A 626 -41.25 30.88 -21.73
C GLY A 626 -41.13 32.01 -20.71
N VAL A 627 -40.26 31.89 -19.70
CA VAL A 627 -39.97 32.99 -18.77
C VAL A 627 -38.99 33.95 -19.42
N GLU A 628 -39.37 35.23 -19.46
CA GLU A 628 -38.53 36.32 -19.95
C GLU A 628 -37.51 36.74 -18.87
N HIS A 629 -36.26 36.95 -19.28
CA HIS A 629 -35.17 37.44 -18.45
C HIS A 629 -34.64 38.75 -19.04
N ASP A 630 -34.47 39.78 -18.20
CA ASP A 630 -33.98 41.10 -18.60
C ASP A 630 -32.47 41.02 -18.93
N SER A 631 -32.09 41.54 -20.11
CA SER A 631 -30.70 41.58 -20.60
C SER A 631 -29.77 42.49 -19.79
N ASN A 632 -30.31 43.38 -18.95
CA ASN A 632 -29.53 44.37 -18.19
C ASN A 632 -28.99 43.85 -16.84
N ASP A 633 -29.51 42.73 -16.33
CA ASP A 633 -28.99 42.11 -15.10
C ASP A 633 -27.78 41.24 -15.40
N ILE A 634 -26.89 41.07 -14.41
CA ILE A 634 -25.76 40.13 -14.48
C ILE A 634 -26.33 38.70 -14.53
N MET A 635 -26.65 38.23 -15.73
CA MET A 635 -27.28 36.94 -15.94
C MET A 635 -26.30 35.79 -15.74
N ASN A 636 -26.72 34.81 -14.94
CA ASN A 636 -26.05 33.54 -14.86
C ASN A 636 -26.62 32.58 -15.91
N PHE A 637 -26.07 32.64 -17.13
CA PHE A 637 -26.43 31.74 -18.24
C PHE A 637 -26.33 30.25 -17.90
N GLU A 638 -25.59 29.87 -16.85
CA GLU A 638 -25.52 28.47 -16.42
C GLU A 638 -26.82 27.97 -15.76
N LYS A 639 -27.61 28.86 -15.16
CA LYS A 639 -28.86 28.53 -14.46
C LYS A 639 -30.10 28.58 -15.36
N ILE A 640 -29.97 29.17 -16.54
CA ILE A 640 -31.07 29.27 -17.50
C ILE A 640 -31.08 27.99 -18.33
N GLU A 641 -32.20 27.27 -18.30
CA GLU A 641 -32.35 26.03 -19.04
C GLU A 641 -32.69 26.34 -20.51
N GLN A 642 -31.76 26.01 -21.41
CA GLN A 642 -31.88 26.22 -22.86
C GLN A 642 -32.25 27.66 -23.24
N PRO A 643 -31.40 28.66 -22.93
CA PRO A 643 -31.67 30.06 -23.21
C PRO A 643 -31.91 30.29 -24.72
N ARG A 644 -32.96 31.05 -25.06
CA ARG A 644 -33.28 31.48 -26.42
C ARG A 644 -33.29 33.01 -26.49
N TYR A 645 -32.37 33.57 -27.27
CA TYR A 645 -32.30 35.01 -27.47
C TYR A 645 -33.04 35.40 -28.74
N PHE A 646 -34.01 36.30 -28.62
CA PHE A 646 -34.75 36.86 -29.74
C PHE A 646 -34.34 38.30 -29.95
N THR A 647 -33.74 38.60 -31.10
CA THR A 647 -33.45 39.99 -31.47
C THR A 647 -34.76 40.68 -31.86
N THR A 648 -35.10 41.75 -31.16
CA THR A 648 -36.34 42.51 -31.37
C THR A 648 -36.07 43.83 -32.05
N VAL A 649 -34.87 44.41 -31.89
CA VAL A 649 -34.49 45.67 -32.54
C VAL A 649 -33.10 45.52 -33.15
N TYR A 650 -32.92 46.07 -34.36
CA TYR A 650 -31.63 46.27 -34.98
C TYR A 650 -31.42 47.76 -35.18
N THR A 651 -30.47 48.34 -34.45
CA THR A 651 -30.02 49.72 -34.69
C THR A 651 -28.75 49.70 -35.51
N LEU A 652 -28.83 50.18 -36.75
CA LEU A 652 -27.70 50.25 -37.66
C LEU A 652 -27.19 51.69 -37.74
N LYS A 653 -25.88 51.86 -37.59
CA LYS A 653 -25.18 53.12 -37.88
C LYS A 653 -24.25 52.89 -39.05
N LEU A 654 -24.55 53.56 -40.16
CA LEU A 654 -23.83 53.42 -41.43
C LEU A 654 -22.96 54.67 -41.68
N GLN A 655 -21.68 54.47 -42.00
CA GLN A 655 -20.75 55.53 -42.36
C GLN A 655 -20.11 55.28 -43.72
N SER A 656 -20.00 56.30 -44.58
CA SER A 656 -19.24 56.15 -45.83
C SER A 656 -17.75 55.93 -45.51
N GLY A 657 -17.05 55.17 -46.35
CA GLY A 657 -15.59 55.06 -46.30
C GLY A 657 -14.90 56.42 -46.47
N ASN A 658 -15.59 57.38 -47.10
CA ASN A 658 -15.21 58.79 -47.15
C ASN A 658 -15.93 59.57 -46.04
N SER A 659 -15.17 60.16 -45.11
CA SER A 659 -15.70 60.96 -43.99
C SER A 659 -16.46 62.23 -44.43
N GLU A 660 -16.25 62.68 -45.68
CA GLU A 660 -16.96 63.81 -46.27
C GLU A 660 -18.33 63.44 -46.85
N GLU A 661 -18.60 62.16 -47.10
CA GLU A 661 -19.83 61.67 -47.71
C GLU A 661 -20.82 61.09 -46.69
N LYS A 662 -22.09 60.99 -47.08
CA LYS A 662 -23.14 60.33 -46.30
C LYS A 662 -23.42 58.95 -46.88
N ALA A 663 -23.54 57.94 -46.04
CA ALA A 663 -24.05 56.64 -46.45
C ALA A 663 -25.58 56.71 -46.61
N ILE A 664 -26.07 56.74 -47.86
CA ILE A 664 -27.48 56.65 -48.27
C ILE A 664 -27.86 55.22 -48.73
N PRO A 665 -28.39 54.37 -47.83
CA PRO A 665 -28.79 53.03 -48.20
C PRO A 665 -30.08 53.07 -49.03
N LYS A 666 -30.18 52.17 -50.01
CA LYS A 666 -31.29 52.05 -50.94
C LYS A 666 -32.16 50.85 -50.65
N ARG A 667 -31.59 49.75 -50.18
CA ARG A 667 -32.32 48.52 -49.94
C ARG A 667 -31.73 47.69 -48.82
N ILE A 668 -32.59 46.95 -48.15
CA ILE A 668 -32.22 45.87 -47.23
C ILE A 668 -32.30 44.57 -48.01
N LEU A 669 -31.21 43.80 -47.98
CA LEU A 669 -31.10 42.48 -48.56
C LEU A 669 -31.21 41.46 -47.43
N LEU A 670 -32.41 40.94 -47.19
CA LEU A 670 -32.59 39.78 -46.32
C LEU A 670 -32.08 38.56 -47.07
N HIS A 671 -31.05 37.90 -46.54
CA HIS A 671 -30.54 36.64 -47.08
C HIS A 671 -31.25 35.44 -46.48
N GLY A 672 -31.75 35.60 -45.26
CA GLY A 672 -32.39 34.54 -44.52
C GLY A 672 -32.57 34.89 -43.05
N TYR A 673 -32.59 33.88 -42.20
CA TYR A 673 -32.73 34.04 -40.77
C TYR A 673 -32.15 32.85 -40.00
N HIS A 674 -31.84 33.07 -38.72
CA HIS A 674 -31.46 32.03 -37.79
C HIS A 674 -32.66 31.61 -36.95
N LYS A 675 -32.76 30.31 -36.67
CA LYS A 675 -33.74 29.76 -35.74
C LYS A 675 -33.10 28.69 -34.86
N THR A 676 -33.53 28.61 -33.61
CA THR A 676 -33.16 27.55 -32.69
C THR A 676 -34.26 26.51 -32.66
N ARG A 677 -33.88 25.24 -32.85
CA ARG A 677 -34.76 24.08 -32.68
C ARG A 677 -34.29 23.28 -31.47
N TYR A 678 -35.19 23.01 -30.54
CA TYR A 678 -34.94 22.13 -29.40
C TYR A 678 -35.31 20.69 -29.73
N PHE A 679 -34.64 19.75 -29.07
CA PHE A 679 -34.86 18.32 -29.20
C PHE A 679 -34.99 17.70 -27.82
N ASP A 680 -35.97 16.82 -27.66
CA ASP A 680 -36.14 15.98 -26.47
C ASP A 680 -35.84 14.50 -26.75
N ASP A 681 -35.64 14.16 -28.03
CA ASP A 681 -35.51 12.78 -28.49
C ASP A 681 -34.18 12.15 -28.08
N VAL A 682 -34.26 10.87 -27.71
CA VAL A 682 -33.10 10.02 -27.43
C VAL A 682 -32.93 9.05 -28.59
N MET A 683 -31.76 9.07 -29.19
CA MET A 683 -31.40 8.23 -30.34
C MET A 683 -30.47 7.11 -29.91
N ALA A 684 -30.87 5.86 -30.19
CA ALA A 684 -30.00 4.71 -30.04
C ALA A 684 -28.93 4.69 -31.14
N ILE A 685 -27.68 4.44 -30.75
CA ILE A 685 -26.50 4.42 -31.61
C ILE A 685 -25.95 3.00 -31.72
N SER A 686 -25.76 2.54 -32.96
CA SER A 686 -25.10 1.26 -33.24
C SER A 686 -23.57 1.39 -33.22
N VAL A 687 -22.91 0.49 -32.49
CA VAL A 687 -21.44 0.44 -32.39
C VAL A 687 -20.90 -0.79 -33.12
N LYS A 688 -19.86 -0.62 -33.94
CA LYS A 688 -19.22 -1.69 -34.70
C LYS A 688 -18.11 -2.41 -33.94
#